data_AF-A0A2G6T4B1-F1
#
_entry.id   AF-A0A2G6T4B1-F1
#
_cell.length_a   1.000
_cell.length_b   1.000
_cell.length_c   1.000
_cell.angle_alpha   90.00
_cell.angle_beta   90.00
_cell.angle_gamma   90.00
#
_symmetry.space_group_name_H-M   'P 1'
#
loop_
_entity.id
_entity.type
_entity.pdbx_description
1 polymer ?
#
loop_
_entity_poly.entity_id
_entity_poly.type
_entity_poly.pdbx_seq_one_letter_code
_entity_poly.pdbx_strand_id
1 'polypeptide(L)'
;MCPSVTAVSIAHTFTEHKNRPPSYTLFSISTIAHTMTTTTYEEPLHATAAEEAEGSPQATAHVAHAAQGTPAPEVSAVPRAPLAALMASVALAACGGGSEGTTTATPPVSTTPTPSPVPTPSPTPAPSPTTPTPTPAPTPAPTPSPTPAPAPSPSPAPSPSPSPAPAPSPYTYKTAATDQEAARFLLQAQFSASPAEIAAVRSVGYEAWINSQFAAPMGTKGWDWLTQRGYAAVSDTTNYYDQTYPADNMIWSQLMTASDGLRKRVALALSEICVVSLSGLDFNWRSHAMAHYWDQLVANAFGNYRQVLQDVTLNPAMGYYLNTRGNQKENAASGRQPDENYAREILQLMSVGLAELNQDGTPKTDGAGKPIDSYSQSDITNLARVFTGYDYDQTQNVPATVPGGSRVVPSTHFTRLPMALKESLHSSLAATFLGTTIAASTPGAAALKTALDTIFNHANVGPFIGKQLIQRLVTSNPSPAYVGRVAAKFNNNGAGVRGDLQAVVMAILMDDEAREPAGLTKPSFGKLREPMLRLVQWARTFGVNSQYGYWKIGDTSSAGSRLSQSPLRSPSVFNFFRPGYVPPSTALATAGQVAPEFQLVNESSVGSYLNYMQGVIRNGIYVNYPDIPQNSGTDNSKNGYDIKTTYPNEMALVADADALVARINLLMCAGQLSAANIKLIADALKATPVTAASTEAVKLNRIAAAILLVMASAEYLVQK
;
A
#
# COMPACT_ATOMS: atom_id res chain seq x y z
N MET A 1 -51.08 47.37 -37.82
CA MET A 1 -50.98 47.29 -39.31
C MET A 1 -50.60 45.86 -39.65
N CYS A 2 -51.45 45.17 -40.42
CA CYS A 2 -51.17 43.83 -40.98
C CYS A 2 -50.05 43.94 -42.04
N PRO A 3 -49.30 42.85 -42.34
CA PRO A 3 -49.90 41.76 -43.11
C PRO A 3 -49.58 40.32 -42.68
N SER A 4 -50.53 39.51 -43.12
CA SER A 4 -50.77 38.06 -43.11
C SER A 4 -49.83 37.18 -43.98
N VAL A 5 -50.10 35.86 -43.87
CA VAL A 5 -49.87 34.71 -44.82
C VAL A 5 -48.42 34.18 -44.92
N THR A 6 -48.07 32.88 -44.93
CA THR A 6 -48.74 31.66 -45.44
C THR A 6 -48.06 30.39 -44.90
N ALA A 7 -48.82 29.31 -44.70
CA ALA A 7 -48.32 27.94 -44.54
C ALA A 7 -48.33 27.21 -45.88
N VAL A 8 -47.30 26.41 -46.19
CA VAL A 8 -47.32 25.41 -47.28
C VAL A 8 -46.78 24.08 -46.75
N SER A 9 -47.64 23.07 -46.89
CA SER A 9 -47.39 21.63 -46.68
C SER A 9 -46.92 20.98 -47.99
N ILE A 10 -46.64 19.67 -47.94
CA ILE A 10 -46.47 18.64 -49.01
C ILE A 10 -45.12 17.93 -48.84
N ALA A 11 -44.94 16.60 -48.91
CA ALA A 11 -45.74 15.39 -48.76
C ALA A 11 -44.76 14.20 -48.95
N HIS A 12 -45.11 13.02 -48.39
CA HIS A 12 -44.82 11.61 -48.76
C HIS A 12 -43.57 11.24 -49.63
N THR A 13 -42.88 10.10 -49.43
CA THR A 13 -43.41 8.72 -49.59
C THR A 13 -42.40 7.63 -49.13
N PHE A 14 -42.96 6.46 -48.81
CA PHE A 14 -42.48 5.11 -48.42
C PHE A 14 -41.27 4.51 -49.21
N THR A 15 -40.51 3.51 -48.73
CA THR A 15 -40.87 2.06 -48.74
C THR A 15 -39.89 1.16 -47.92
N GLU A 16 -40.43 0.11 -47.30
CA GLU A 16 -39.77 -0.98 -46.53
C GLU A 16 -38.92 -1.97 -47.36
N HIS A 17 -37.95 -2.67 -46.74
CA HIS A 17 -37.86 -4.14 -46.80
C HIS A 17 -36.96 -4.76 -45.70
N LYS A 18 -37.36 -5.96 -45.24
CA LYS A 18 -36.98 -6.71 -44.02
C LYS A 18 -35.70 -7.57 -44.10
N ASN A 19 -35.13 -7.83 -42.90
CA ASN A 19 -34.55 -9.09 -42.35
C ASN A 19 -33.01 -9.24 -42.06
N ARG A 20 -32.74 -9.62 -40.78
CA ARG A 20 -31.55 -10.24 -40.09
C ARG A 20 -30.47 -9.33 -39.42
N PRO A 21 -29.78 -9.77 -38.34
CA PRO A 21 -30.20 -9.99 -36.92
C PRO A 21 -29.43 -9.06 -35.94
N PRO A 22 -29.79 -8.96 -34.63
CA PRO A 22 -29.12 -8.01 -33.73
C PRO A 22 -27.83 -8.57 -33.10
N SER A 23 -26.72 -7.88 -33.33
CA SER A 23 -25.51 -7.95 -32.53
C SER A 23 -25.74 -7.22 -31.19
N TYR A 24 -25.50 -7.90 -30.07
CA TYR A 24 -25.55 -7.29 -28.75
C TYR A 24 -24.40 -6.30 -28.59
N THR A 25 -24.71 -5.01 -28.67
CA THR A 25 -23.87 -3.92 -28.16
C THR A 25 -24.57 -3.38 -26.93
N LEU A 26 -24.03 -3.63 -25.73
CA LEU A 26 -24.49 -2.94 -24.53
C LEU A 26 -24.03 -1.49 -24.61
N PHE A 27 -25.00 -0.58 -24.51
CA PHE A 27 -24.81 0.86 -24.51
C PHE A 27 -23.78 1.28 -23.45
N SER A 28 -22.63 1.75 -23.91
CA SER A 28 -21.73 2.60 -23.15
C SER A 28 -22.23 4.04 -23.30
N ILE A 29 -22.53 4.71 -22.20
CA ILE A 29 -22.71 6.17 -22.20
C ILE A 29 -21.30 6.76 -22.32
N SER A 30 -20.90 7.04 -23.55
CA SER A 30 -19.70 7.82 -23.83
C SER A 30 -20.06 8.89 -24.84
N THR A 31 -20.29 10.11 -24.37
CA THR A 31 -19.95 11.37 -25.05
C THR A 31 -20.18 12.51 -24.04
N ILE A 32 -19.10 13.05 -23.48
CA ILE A 32 -18.76 14.47 -23.27
C ILE A 32 -17.51 14.47 -22.40
N ALA A 33 -16.34 14.59 -23.03
CA ALA A 33 -15.15 15.14 -22.41
C ALA A 33 -14.17 15.54 -23.52
N HIS A 34 -14.11 16.82 -23.82
CA HIS A 34 -12.92 17.42 -24.42
C HIS A 34 -12.49 18.62 -23.58
N THR A 35 -11.19 18.64 -23.33
CA THR A 35 -10.34 19.76 -22.89
C THR A 35 -10.64 20.41 -21.55
N MET A 36 -9.92 19.96 -20.51
CA MET A 36 -9.26 20.87 -19.57
C MET A 36 -7.85 20.35 -19.25
N THR A 37 -6.86 21.12 -19.66
CA THR A 37 -5.43 20.97 -19.33
C THR A 37 -5.20 21.30 -17.87
N THR A 38 -4.72 20.34 -17.09
CA THR A 38 -4.17 20.56 -15.75
C THR A 38 -2.73 21.03 -15.87
N THR A 39 -2.45 22.25 -15.40
CA THR A 39 -1.09 22.71 -15.07
C THR A 39 -0.64 22.02 -13.78
N THR A 40 0.17 20.98 -13.91
CA THR A 40 1.00 20.46 -12.81
C THR A 40 2.40 21.05 -12.96
N TYR A 41 2.85 21.76 -11.91
CA TYR A 41 4.27 22.02 -11.70
C TYR A 41 4.93 20.67 -11.39
N GLU A 42 5.56 20.07 -12.41
CA GLU A 42 6.57 19.04 -12.26
C GLU A 42 7.91 19.61 -12.72
N GLU A 43 8.92 19.47 -11.87
CA GLU A 43 10.31 19.67 -12.24
C GLU A 43 10.85 18.30 -12.69
N PRO A 44 11.33 18.13 -13.93
CA PRO A 44 11.77 16.82 -14.42
C PRO A 44 13.27 16.60 -14.14
N LEU A 45 13.59 15.47 -13.50
CA LEU A 45 14.91 14.87 -13.55
C LEU A 45 15.17 14.35 -14.97
N HIS A 46 16.05 15.03 -15.70
CA HIS A 46 16.55 14.59 -17.00
C HIS A 46 17.56 13.45 -16.86
N ALA A 47 17.25 12.30 -17.46
CA ALA A 47 18.23 11.31 -17.89
C ALA A 47 18.36 11.42 -19.41
N THR A 48 19.48 11.93 -19.91
CA THR A 48 19.80 11.97 -21.34
C THR A 48 20.55 10.69 -21.74
N ALA A 49 19.95 9.90 -22.62
CA ALA A 49 20.67 8.96 -23.47
C ALA A 49 20.60 9.50 -24.90
N ALA A 50 21.77 9.80 -25.46
CA ALA A 50 21.96 10.14 -26.86
C ALA A 50 22.11 8.84 -27.66
N GLU A 51 21.42 8.72 -28.80
CA GLU A 51 22.01 8.09 -29.98
C GLU A 51 21.30 8.51 -31.27
N GLU A 52 22.10 8.51 -32.33
CA GLU A 52 21.93 9.14 -33.63
C GLU A 52 20.98 8.40 -34.58
N ALA A 53 20.76 9.06 -35.72
CA ALA A 53 19.71 8.85 -36.70
C ALA A 53 20.07 7.89 -37.86
N GLU A 54 19.10 7.79 -38.78
CA GLU A 54 19.09 7.18 -40.13
C GLU A 54 18.73 5.68 -40.20
N GLY A 55 17.80 5.19 -41.04
CA GLY A 55 16.90 5.81 -42.01
C GLY A 55 16.21 4.73 -42.87
N SER A 56 14.86 4.79 -42.95
CA SER A 56 14.00 4.50 -44.12
C SER A 56 13.95 3.09 -44.79
N PRO A 57 12.93 2.80 -45.64
CA PRO A 57 11.96 1.70 -45.38
C PRO A 57 11.80 0.74 -46.57
N GLN A 58 10.97 -0.32 -46.43
CA GLN A 58 10.03 -0.73 -47.49
C GLN A 58 9.10 -1.89 -47.11
N ALA A 59 7.92 -1.81 -47.73
CA ALA A 59 6.72 -2.63 -47.60
C ALA A 59 6.80 -3.99 -48.30
N THR A 60 5.90 -4.91 -47.95
CA THR A 60 5.26 -5.82 -48.91
C THR A 60 3.87 -6.26 -48.42
N ALA A 61 2.96 -6.41 -49.40
CA ALA A 61 1.55 -6.73 -49.27
C ALA A 61 1.25 -8.22 -49.58
N HIS A 62 -0.04 -8.57 -49.49
CA HIS A 62 -0.78 -9.73 -50.04
C HIS A 62 -1.29 -10.75 -49.00
N VAL A 63 -2.45 -11.40 -49.11
CA VAL A 63 -3.64 -11.37 -49.99
C VAL A 63 -4.69 -12.23 -49.28
N ALA A 64 -5.97 -11.91 -49.47
CA ALA A 64 -7.11 -12.69 -49.01
C ALA A 64 -7.36 -13.95 -49.87
N HIS A 65 -7.77 -15.05 -49.24
CA HIS A 65 -8.42 -16.18 -49.92
C HIS A 65 -9.63 -16.67 -49.12
N ALA A 66 -10.76 -16.79 -49.82
CA ALA A 66 -12.01 -17.36 -49.35
C ALA A 66 -12.12 -18.83 -49.77
N ALA A 67 -12.77 -19.66 -48.95
CA ALA A 67 -13.35 -20.94 -49.36
C ALA A 67 -14.56 -21.33 -48.48
N GLN A 68 -15.59 -21.85 -49.16
CA GLN A 68 -16.90 -22.39 -48.73
C GLN A 68 -16.70 -23.71 -47.93
N GLY A 69 -17.58 -24.31 -47.10
CA GLY A 69 -19.00 -24.22 -46.76
C GLY A 69 -19.53 -25.65 -46.50
N THR A 70 -20.26 -25.93 -45.40
CA THR A 70 -21.39 -26.91 -45.24
C THR A 70 -21.82 -27.11 -43.76
N PRO A 71 -23.08 -27.51 -43.45
CA PRO A 71 -23.78 -27.21 -42.17
C PRO A 71 -24.32 -28.42 -41.35
N ALA A 72 -24.69 -28.18 -40.07
CA ALA A 72 -25.81 -28.78 -39.25
C ALA A 72 -25.49 -28.77 -37.71
N PRO A 73 -26.45 -28.95 -36.76
CA PRO A 73 -27.89 -28.65 -36.72
C PRO A 73 -28.33 -27.80 -35.48
N GLU A 74 -29.61 -27.41 -35.46
CA GLU A 74 -30.31 -26.62 -34.43
C GLU A 74 -30.50 -27.34 -33.08
N VAL A 75 -30.43 -26.59 -31.96
CA VAL A 75 -30.95 -27.00 -30.64
C VAL A 75 -31.80 -25.87 -30.04
N SER A 76 -32.97 -26.29 -29.53
CA SER A 76 -34.14 -25.54 -29.08
C SER A 76 -33.89 -24.49 -27.97
N ALA A 77 -34.63 -23.37 -28.05
CA ALA A 77 -34.64 -22.28 -27.08
C ALA A 77 -35.58 -22.54 -25.88
N VAL A 78 -35.16 -22.14 -24.68
CA VAL A 78 -35.96 -22.12 -23.43
C VAL A 78 -36.35 -20.66 -23.12
N PRO A 79 -37.59 -20.35 -22.68
CA PRO A 79 -38.07 -18.97 -22.58
C PRO A 79 -37.53 -18.22 -21.34
N ARG A 80 -37.21 -16.94 -21.54
CA ARG A 80 -36.83 -15.94 -20.51
C ARG A 80 -38.08 -15.35 -19.84
N ALA A 81 -38.07 -15.24 -18.50
CA ALA A 81 -39.01 -14.42 -17.73
C ALA A 81 -38.48 -12.96 -17.59
N PRO A 82 -39.34 -11.94 -17.51
CA PRO A 82 -38.94 -10.54 -17.63
C PRO A 82 -38.36 -9.97 -16.32
N LEU A 83 -37.28 -9.21 -16.50
CA LEU A 83 -36.59 -8.40 -15.50
C LEU A 83 -37.41 -7.12 -15.24
N ALA A 84 -38.02 -7.02 -14.05
CA ALA A 84 -38.57 -5.78 -13.54
C ALA A 84 -38.22 -5.65 -12.05
N ALA A 85 -37.86 -4.42 -11.65
CA ALA A 85 -37.51 -3.94 -10.30
C ALA A 85 -36.05 -4.10 -9.84
N LEU A 86 -35.21 -3.13 -10.21
CA LEU A 86 -34.23 -2.55 -9.27
C LEU A 86 -33.86 -1.13 -9.72
N MET A 87 -34.63 -0.14 -9.26
CA MET A 87 -34.26 1.29 -9.28
C MET A 87 -34.75 1.90 -7.96
N ALA A 88 -33.90 1.87 -6.93
CA ALA A 88 -34.06 2.65 -5.72
C ALA A 88 -32.73 2.71 -4.96
N SER A 89 -31.82 3.58 -5.40
CA SER A 89 -30.66 3.99 -4.59
C SER A 89 -30.03 5.26 -5.14
N VAL A 90 -30.69 6.40 -4.94
CA VAL A 90 -30.02 7.71 -4.81
C VAL A 90 -30.84 8.54 -3.81
N ALA A 91 -30.34 8.67 -2.58
CA ALA A 91 -30.45 9.86 -1.73
C ALA A 91 -29.94 9.50 -0.32
N LEU A 92 -28.69 9.87 -0.02
CA LEU A 92 -28.30 10.30 1.34
C LEU A 92 -26.95 11.04 1.27
N ALA A 93 -27.00 12.37 1.20
CA ALA A 93 -26.07 13.32 1.85
C ALA A 93 -26.45 14.77 1.52
N ALA A 94 -26.50 15.61 2.56
CA ALA A 94 -26.62 17.09 2.61
C ALA A 94 -28.01 17.69 2.23
N CYS A 95 -28.63 18.63 2.93
CA CYS A 95 -28.34 19.42 4.14
C CYS A 95 -29.68 19.98 4.68
N GLY A 96 -29.70 20.39 5.95
CA GLY A 96 -30.83 21.13 6.54
C GLY A 96 -30.87 22.62 6.16
N GLY A 97 -32.07 23.19 6.19
CA GLY A 97 -32.41 24.55 6.66
C GLY A 97 -32.19 25.76 5.75
N GLY A 98 -33.28 26.47 5.41
CA GLY A 98 -33.26 27.90 5.03
C GLY A 98 -34.29 28.32 3.97
N SER A 99 -35.23 29.18 4.37
CA SER A 99 -36.41 29.63 3.62
C SER A 99 -36.16 30.83 2.68
N GLU A 100 -37.17 31.04 1.81
CA GLU A 100 -37.59 32.27 1.09
C GLU A 100 -37.05 32.56 -0.33
N GLY A 101 -38.00 32.72 -1.27
CA GLY A 101 -38.08 33.95 -2.05
C GLY A 101 -37.58 33.97 -3.50
N THR A 102 -38.52 33.79 -4.43
CA THR A 102 -38.67 34.58 -5.68
C THR A 102 -37.93 34.15 -6.95
N THR A 103 -38.76 33.93 -7.97
CA THR A 103 -38.52 33.68 -9.39
C THR A 103 -37.89 34.87 -10.13
N THR A 104 -36.85 34.66 -10.96
CA THR A 104 -36.67 35.45 -12.21
C THR A 104 -35.76 34.78 -13.23
N ALA A 105 -36.10 35.00 -14.50
CA ALA A 105 -35.58 34.37 -15.71
C ALA A 105 -34.21 34.91 -16.18
N THR A 106 -33.46 34.04 -16.86
CA THR A 106 -32.16 34.26 -17.50
C THR A 106 -32.28 34.99 -18.85
N PRO A 107 -31.42 35.97 -19.19
CA PRO A 107 -31.24 36.46 -20.55
C PRO A 107 -30.02 35.80 -21.26
N PRO A 108 -29.96 35.82 -22.61
CA PRO A 108 -28.91 35.13 -23.39
C PRO A 108 -27.61 35.95 -23.52
N VAL A 109 -26.46 35.27 -23.56
CA VAL A 109 -25.13 35.87 -23.72
C VAL A 109 -24.69 35.85 -25.18
N SER A 110 -24.24 37.02 -25.64
CA SER A 110 -23.67 37.34 -26.96
C SER A 110 -22.23 36.86 -27.09
N THR A 111 -21.87 36.27 -28.23
CA THR A 111 -20.49 35.81 -28.54
C THR A 111 -19.67 36.91 -29.21
N THR A 112 -18.62 37.38 -28.54
CA THR A 112 -17.58 38.27 -29.11
C THR A 112 -16.23 37.53 -29.12
N PRO A 113 -15.44 37.55 -30.21
CA PRO A 113 -14.17 36.82 -30.29
C PRO A 113 -13.02 37.53 -29.55
N THR A 114 -12.19 36.74 -28.87
CA THR A 114 -11.03 37.14 -28.06
C THR A 114 -9.77 37.38 -28.93
N PRO A 115 -8.95 38.43 -28.67
CA PRO A 115 -7.71 38.69 -29.41
C PRO A 115 -6.53 37.78 -29.00
N SER A 116 -5.61 37.60 -29.95
CA SER A 116 -4.41 36.73 -29.88
C SER A 116 -3.30 37.29 -28.94
N PRO A 117 -2.54 36.45 -28.21
CA PRO A 117 -1.53 36.92 -27.27
C PRO A 117 -0.22 37.38 -27.95
N VAL A 118 0.36 38.44 -27.40
CA VAL A 118 1.66 39.05 -27.76
C VAL A 118 2.80 38.33 -26.98
N PRO A 119 3.97 38.06 -27.59
CA PRO A 119 5.08 37.39 -26.92
C PRO A 119 5.78 38.26 -25.87
N THR A 120 6.17 37.65 -24.75
CA THR A 120 6.86 38.26 -23.60
C THR A 120 8.39 38.27 -23.80
N PRO A 121 9.13 39.33 -23.45
CA PRO A 121 10.58 39.41 -23.64
C PRO A 121 11.39 38.55 -22.64
N SER A 122 12.57 38.11 -23.12
CA SER A 122 13.53 37.23 -22.44
C SER A 122 14.30 37.93 -21.30
N PRO A 123 14.56 37.26 -20.16
CA PRO A 123 15.29 37.85 -19.04
C PRO A 123 16.82 37.93 -19.26
N THR A 124 17.40 39.04 -18.80
CA THR A 124 18.83 39.38 -18.84
C THR A 124 19.64 38.57 -17.80
N PRO A 125 20.88 38.11 -18.11
CA PRO A 125 21.71 37.35 -17.16
C PRO A 125 22.24 38.20 -15.98
N ALA A 126 22.28 37.60 -14.80
CA ALA A 126 22.84 38.15 -13.56
C ALA A 126 24.39 38.04 -13.51
N PRO A 127 25.10 38.95 -12.82
CA PRO A 127 26.57 39.00 -12.81
C PRO A 127 27.23 37.89 -11.97
N SER A 128 28.45 37.54 -12.39
CA SER A 128 29.31 36.47 -11.85
C SER A 128 29.91 36.82 -10.47
N PRO A 129 29.96 35.88 -9.50
CA PRO A 129 30.60 36.10 -8.21
C PRO A 129 32.14 35.99 -8.29
N THR A 130 32.81 36.89 -7.57
CA THR A 130 34.27 36.97 -7.45
C THR A 130 34.84 36.04 -6.38
N THR A 131 36.03 35.52 -6.65
CA THR A 131 36.76 34.49 -5.90
C THR A 131 37.37 35.03 -4.59
N PRO A 132 37.17 34.40 -3.42
CA PRO A 132 37.91 34.74 -2.21
C PRO A 132 39.32 34.11 -2.20
N THR A 133 40.27 34.88 -1.67
CA THR A 133 41.71 34.58 -1.56
C THR A 133 41.99 33.58 -0.42
N PRO A 134 42.90 32.59 -0.58
CA PRO A 134 43.13 31.56 0.43
C PRO A 134 43.84 32.08 1.70
N THR A 135 43.35 31.63 2.86
CA THR A 135 43.96 31.84 4.19
C THR A 135 45.07 30.80 4.43
N PRO A 136 46.25 31.18 4.97
CA PRO A 136 47.37 30.26 5.16
C PRO A 136 47.12 29.17 6.22
N ALA A 137 47.74 28.02 6.01
CA ALA A 137 47.55 26.77 6.76
C ALA A 137 48.13 26.79 8.19
N PRO A 138 47.48 26.14 9.17
CA PRO A 138 48.00 26.02 10.54
C PRO A 138 49.14 24.99 10.66
N THR A 139 50.06 25.29 11.58
CA THR A 139 51.25 24.50 11.94
C THR A 139 50.88 23.17 12.65
N PRO A 140 51.54 22.03 12.35
CA PRO A 140 51.26 20.76 13.02
C PRO A 140 51.66 20.74 14.50
N ALA A 141 50.81 20.13 15.33
CA ALA A 141 51.08 19.84 16.74
C ALA A 141 51.96 18.57 16.90
N PRO A 142 52.77 18.48 17.97
CA PRO A 142 53.71 17.37 18.18
C PRO A 142 53.03 16.04 18.53
N THR A 143 53.65 14.97 18.06
CA THR A 143 53.27 13.55 18.18
C THR A 143 53.29 13.06 19.63
N PRO A 144 52.23 12.39 20.14
CA PRO A 144 52.25 11.76 21.46
C PRO A 144 53.08 10.46 21.48
N SER A 145 53.75 10.25 22.62
CA SER A 145 54.57 9.08 22.99
C SER A 145 53.75 7.77 23.10
N PRO A 146 54.31 6.58 22.79
CA PRO A 146 53.58 5.32 22.81
C PRO A 146 53.11 4.89 24.20
N THR A 147 51.84 4.46 24.27
CA THR A 147 51.17 3.87 25.43
C THR A 147 51.64 2.41 25.65
N PRO A 148 51.94 1.97 26.89
CA PRO A 148 52.31 0.58 27.21
C PRO A 148 51.18 -0.43 26.92
N ALA A 149 51.58 -1.68 26.66
CA ALA A 149 50.72 -2.81 26.35
C ALA A 149 49.76 -3.20 27.50
N PRO A 150 48.53 -3.67 27.20
CA PRO A 150 47.53 -4.01 28.21
C PRO A 150 47.85 -5.32 28.95
N ALA A 151 47.55 -5.33 30.25
CA ALA A 151 47.58 -6.48 31.14
C ALA A 151 46.49 -7.52 30.82
N PRO A 152 46.66 -8.81 31.18
CA PRO A 152 45.72 -9.88 30.85
C PRO A 152 44.34 -9.71 31.49
N SER A 153 43.31 -10.10 30.72
CA SER A 153 41.88 -10.00 31.06
C SER A 153 41.50 -10.84 32.29
N PRO A 154 40.71 -10.31 33.24
CA PRO A 154 40.13 -11.10 34.33
C PRO A 154 39.03 -12.05 33.82
N SER A 155 38.86 -13.12 34.61
CA SER A 155 37.90 -14.22 34.44
C SER A 155 36.43 -13.76 34.36
N PRO A 156 35.53 -14.46 33.64
CA PRO A 156 34.13 -14.09 33.51
C PRO A 156 33.41 -13.98 34.86
N ALA A 157 32.64 -12.89 35.03
CA ALA A 157 31.76 -12.67 36.18
C ALA A 157 30.58 -13.67 36.19
N PRO A 158 30.05 -14.04 37.37
CA PRO A 158 28.89 -14.93 37.49
C PRO A 158 27.63 -14.32 36.85
N SER A 159 26.82 -15.20 36.26
CA SER A 159 25.55 -14.93 35.60
C SER A 159 24.60 -14.04 36.44
N PRO A 160 23.88 -13.07 35.85
CA PRO A 160 22.96 -12.22 36.58
C PRO A 160 21.82 -13.03 37.22
N SER A 161 21.49 -12.65 38.46
CA SER A 161 20.35 -13.11 39.25
C SER A 161 19.03 -12.93 38.48
N PRO A 162 18.02 -13.82 38.65
CA PRO A 162 16.73 -13.70 37.98
C PRO A 162 16.08 -12.32 38.20
N SER A 163 15.64 -11.72 37.10
CA SER A 163 14.95 -10.43 37.06
C SER A 163 13.72 -10.44 37.99
N PRO A 164 13.46 -9.35 38.75
CA PRO A 164 12.23 -9.22 39.52
C PRO A 164 11.00 -9.32 38.61
N ALA A 165 9.92 -9.87 39.15
CA ALA A 165 8.63 -10.00 38.48
C ALA A 165 8.17 -8.64 37.90
N PRO A 166 7.57 -8.61 36.69
CA PRO A 166 7.18 -7.37 36.03
C PRO A 166 6.18 -6.58 36.88
N ALA A 167 6.41 -5.27 36.98
CA ALA A 167 5.47 -4.33 37.59
C ALA A 167 4.07 -4.46 36.96
N PRO A 168 2.98 -4.19 37.69
CA PRO A 168 1.63 -4.26 37.13
C PRO A 168 1.52 -3.39 35.87
N SER A 169 1.02 -3.99 34.79
CA SER A 169 0.82 -3.33 33.49
C SER A 169 -0.01 -2.04 33.67
N PRO A 170 0.45 -0.88 33.17
CA PRO A 170 -0.14 0.44 33.46
C PRO A 170 -1.45 0.72 32.73
N TYR A 171 -1.91 -0.18 31.84
CA TYR A 171 -3.12 0.02 31.04
C TYR A 171 -4.39 -0.18 31.87
N THR A 172 -5.37 0.69 31.68
CA THR A 172 -6.68 0.62 32.34
C THR A 172 -7.54 -0.49 31.72
N TYR A 173 -7.51 -0.61 30.39
CA TYR A 173 -8.39 -1.54 29.64
C TYR A 173 -7.64 -2.82 29.22
N LYS A 174 -7.42 -3.74 30.16
CA LYS A 174 -6.62 -4.96 29.93
C LYS A 174 -7.36 -6.11 29.23
N THR A 175 -8.69 -6.11 29.28
CA THR A 175 -9.53 -7.18 28.76
C THR A 175 -10.74 -6.62 28.02
N ALA A 176 -11.30 -7.41 27.11
CA ALA A 176 -12.57 -7.09 26.45
C ALA A 176 -13.75 -7.53 27.33
N ALA A 177 -14.58 -6.59 27.74
CA ALA A 177 -15.83 -6.83 28.47
C ALA A 177 -16.95 -7.32 27.55
N THR A 178 -16.86 -7.01 26.25
CA THR A 178 -17.87 -7.35 25.23
C THR A 178 -17.24 -7.94 23.97
N ASP A 179 -18.05 -8.64 23.17
CA ASP A 179 -17.61 -9.18 21.89
C ASP A 179 -17.27 -8.07 20.90
N GLN A 180 -17.95 -6.92 21.01
CA GLN A 180 -17.69 -5.70 20.25
C GLN A 180 -16.30 -5.15 20.56
N GLU A 181 -15.91 -5.09 21.84
CA GLU A 181 -14.56 -4.67 22.24
C GLU A 181 -13.47 -5.61 21.74
N ALA A 182 -13.70 -6.93 21.85
CA ALA A 182 -12.78 -7.93 21.31
C ALA A 182 -12.66 -7.85 19.78
N ALA A 183 -13.78 -7.69 19.07
CA ALA A 183 -13.79 -7.52 17.62
C ALA A 183 -13.07 -6.23 17.20
N ARG A 184 -13.31 -5.11 17.88
CA ARG A 184 -12.61 -3.84 17.61
C ARG A 184 -11.10 -3.99 17.79
N PHE A 185 -10.68 -4.63 18.88
CA PHE A 185 -9.27 -4.94 19.13
C PHE A 185 -8.68 -5.76 17.98
N LEU A 186 -9.33 -6.85 17.57
CA LEU A 186 -8.87 -7.73 16.49
C LEU A 186 -8.79 -7.01 15.15
N LEU A 187 -9.77 -6.17 14.82
CA LEU A 187 -9.79 -5.42 13.56
C LEU A 187 -8.65 -4.40 13.47
N GLN A 188 -8.17 -3.85 14.59
CA GLN A 188 -6.99 -2.98 14.61
C GLN A 188 -5.66 -3.77 14.67
N ALA A 189 -5.64 -4.86 15.45
CA ALA A 189 -4.45 -5.70 15.61
C ALA A 189 -4.11 -6.47 14.33
N GLN A 190 -5.13 -6.94 13.61
CA GLN A 190 -4.98 -7.73 12.38
C GLN A 190 -5.99 -7.27 11.32
N PHE A 191 -6.38 -8.16 10.41
CA PHE A 191 -7.23 -7.82 9.26
C PHE A 191 -8.72 -8.11 9.47
N SER A 192 -9.05 -9.00 10.39
CA SER A 192 -10.39 -9.58 10.54
C SER A 192 -10.64 -10.03 11.98
N ALA A 193 -11.90 -10.30 12.29
CA ALA A 193 -12.32 -10.96 13.51
C ALA A 193 -13.18 -12.18 13.16
N SER A 194 -13.02 -13.26 13.93
CA SER A 194 -13.89 -14.44 13.89
C SER A 194 -14.49 -14.70 15.27
N PRO A 195 -15.62 -15.44 15.37
CA PRO A 195 -16.18 -15.81 16.67
C PRO A 195 -15.18 -16.53 17.60
N ALA A 196 -14.32 -17.39 17.04
CA ALA A 196 -13.31 -18.10 17.81
C ALA A 196 -12.22 -17.16 18.36
N GLU A 197 -11.75 -16.20 17.56
CA GLU A 197 -10.76 -15.21 18.01
C GLU A 197 -11.36 -14.24 19.03
N ILE A 198 -12.61 -13.81 18.82
CA ILE A 198 -13.36 -12.99 19.79
C ILE A 198 -13.42 -13.71 21.13
N ALA A 199 -13.87 -14.97 21.13
CA ALA A 199 -13.92 -15.79 22.34
C ALA A 199 -12.54 -15.97 22.99
N ALA A 200 -11.48 -16.15 22.20
CA ALA A 200 -10.11 -16.24 22.71
C ALA A 200 -9.69 -14.94 23.41
N VAL A 201 -9.87 -13.79 22.79
CA VAL A 201 -9.55 -12.47 23.38
C VAL A 201 -10.37 -12.21 24.65
N ARG A 202 -11.67 -12.54 24.64
CA ARG A 202 -12.55 -12.45 25.84
C ARG A 202 -12.04 -13.31 27.00
N SER A 203 -11.48 -14.47 26.68
CA SER A 203 -11.01 -15.45 27.68
C SER A 203 -9.67 -15.07 28.30
N VAL A 204 -8.68 -14.70 27.47
CA VAL A 204 -7.30 -14.50 27.93
C VAL A 204 -6.90 -13.04 28.13
N GLY A 205 -7.69 -12.09 27.61
CA GLY A 205 -7.35 -10.66 27.59
C GLY A 205 -6.40 -10.27 26.46
N TYR A 206 -6.19 -8.95 26.30
CA TYR A 206 -5.43 -8.43 25.14
C TYR A 206 -3.95 -8.82 25.18
N GLU A 207 -3.29 -8.64 26.33
CA GLU A 207 -1.85 -8.86 26.47
C GLU A 207 -1.46 -10.32 26.19
N ALA A 208 -2.17 -11.27 26.81
CA ALA A 208 -1.93 -12.70 26.60
C ALA A 208 -2.22 -13.12 25.16
N TRP A 209 -3.27 -12.57 24.53
CA TRP A 209 -3.55 -12.82 23.12
C TRP A 209 -2.42 -12.29 22.24
N ILE A 210 -1.94 -11.05 22.43
CA ILE A 210 -0.84 -10.46 21.65
C ILE A 210 0.43 -11.31 21.80
N ASN A 211 0.78 -11.71 23.02
CA ASN A 211 1.95 -12.56 23.28
C ASN A 211 1.83 -13.92 22.57
N SER A 212 0.63 -14.49 22.47
CA SER A 212 0.41 -15.72 21.68
C SER A 212 0.69 -15.50 20.19
N GLN A 213 0.35 -14.32 19.65
CA GLN A 213 0.63 -13.97 18.26
C GLN A 213 2.12 -13.73 18.01
N PHE A 214 2.83 -13.15 18.98
CA PHE A 214 4.29 -12.99 18.92
C PHE A 214 5.02 -14.33 18.86
N ALA A 215 4.55 -15.32 19.63
CA ALA A 215 5.08 -16.67 19.66
C ALA A 215 4.65 -17.54 18.47
N ALA A 216 3.61 -17.15 17.73
CA ALA A 216 3.09 -17.93 16.62
C ALA A 216 4.16 -18.08 15.51
N PRO A 217 4.37 -19.31 14.98
CA PRO A 217 5.33 -19.54 13.93
C PRO A 217 4.93 -18.81 12.64
N MET A 218 5.93 -18.36 11.89
CA MET A 218 5.72 -17.82 10.56
C MET A 218 5.20 -18.91 9.62
N GLY A 219 4.20 -18.58 8.81
CA GLY A 219 3.74 -19.45 7.72
C GLY A 219 4.76 -19.55 6.57
N THR A 220 4.37 -20.22 5.48
CA THR A 220 5.19 -20.33 4.26
C THR A 220 5.65 -18.96 3.78
N LYS A 221 6.96 -18.82 3.57
CA LYS A 221 7.57 -17.62 3.00
C LYS A 221 7.07 -17.35 1.58
N GLY A 222 6.95 -16.09 1.19
CA GLY A 222 6.56 -15.67 -0.14
C GLY A 222 7.49 -16.20 -1.22
N TRP A 223 8.81 -16.16 -0.98
CA TRP A 223 9.81 -16.69 -1.91
C TRP A 223 9.62 -18.20 -2.15
N ASP A 224 9.38 -18.95 -1.07
CA ASP A 224 9.12 -20.40 -1.14
C ASP A 224 7.77 -20.69 -1.80
N TRP A 225 6.75 -19.89 -1.51
CA TRP A 225 5.42 -20.01 -2.12
C TRP A 225 5.48 -19.86 -3.65
N LEU A 226 6.29 -18.92 -4.15
CA LEU A 226 6.54 -18.73 -5.58
C LEU A 226 7.24 -19.95 -6.18
N THR A 227 8.32 -20.41 -5.54
CA THR A 227 9.14 -21.53 -6.01
C THR A 227 8.34 -22.82 -6.09
N GLN A 228 7.56 -23.13 -5.06
CA GLN A 228 6.69 -24.32 -5.01
C GLN A 228 5.63 -24.36 -6.12
N ARG A 229 5.30 -23.21 -6.73
CA ARG A 229 4.33 -23.06 -7.81
C ARG A 229 4.96 -22.96 -9.20
N GLY A 230 6.27 -23.18 -9.30
CA GLY A 230 6.99 -23.18 -10.57
C GLY A 230 7.34 -21.79 -11.11
N TYR A 231 7.12 -20.71 -10.35
CA TYR A 231 7.44 -19.35 -10.80
C TYR A 231 8.95 -19.09 -10.91
N ALA A 232 9.81 -19.98 -10.40
CA ALA A 232 11.26 -19.94 -10.53
C ALA A 232 11.78 -20.58 -11.84
N ALA A 233 10.90 -21.05 -12.72
CA ALA A 233 11.30 -21.71 -13.96
C ALA A 233 11.91 -20.72 -14.98
N VAL A 234 13.02 -21.12 -15.61
CA VAL A 234 13.59 -20.43 -16.78
C VAL A 234 12.96 -21.02 -18.02
N SER A 235 12.10 -20.25 -18.68
CA SER A 235 11.36 -20.67 -19.87
C SER A 235 11.12 -19.48 -20.80
N ASP A 236 11.21 -19.74 -22.11
CA ASP A 236 10.93 -18.83 -23.23
C ASP A 236 9.46 -18.47 -23.39
N THR A 237 8.54 -19.32 -22.90
CA THR A 237 7.10 -19.08 -23.02
C THR A 237 6.54 -18.24 -21.88
N THR A 238 6.99 -18.49 -20.65
CA THR A 238 6.45 -17.83 -19.46
C THR A 238 7.23 -16.59 -19.06
N ASN A 239 8.55 -16.60 -19.29
CA ASN A 239 9.48 -15.52 -18.99
C ASN A 239 9.30 -14.94 -17.57
N TYR A 240 9.02 -15.77 -16.56
CA TYR A 240 8.73 -15.33 -15.18
C TYR A 240 9.82 -14.44 -14.58
N TYR A 241 11.07 -14.62 -15.02
CA TYR A 241 12.19 -13.81 -14.64
C TYR A 241 12.01 -12.32 -15.01
N ASP A 242 11.12 -11.94 -15.92
CA ASP A 242 10.82 -10.53 -16.22
C ASP A 242 9.41 -10.11 -15.79
N GLN A 243 8.62 -10.99 -15.16
CA GLN A 243 7.21 -10.72 -14.84
C GLN A 243 7.02 -10.24 -13.40
N THR A 244 5.97 -9.42 -13.20
CA THR A 244 5.56 -8.90 -11.87
C THR A 244 4.38 -9.64 -11.25
N TYR A 245 3.47 -10.20 -12.07
CA TYR A 245 2.23 -10.81 -11.58
C TYR A 245 2.40 -11.99 -10.59
N PRO A 246 3.50 -12.79 -10.62
CA PRO A 246 3.67 -13.83 -9.61
C PRO A 246 3.72 -13.25 -8.18
N ALA A 247 4.38 -12.10 -7.99
CA ALA A 247 4.43 -11.43 -6.70
C ALA A 247 3.07 -10.89 -6.25
N ASP A 248 2.21 -10.42 -7.18
CA ASP A 248 0.83 -10.05 -6.86
C ASP A 248 0.06 -11.25 -6.29
N ASN A 249 0.11 -12.38 -6.99
CA ASN A 249 -0.57 -13.61 -6.56
C ASN A 249 -0.08 -14.06 -5.18
N MET A 250 1.24 -13.99 -4.96
CA MET A 250 1.88 -14.32 -3.70
C MET A 250 1.39 -13.41 -2.57
N ILE A 251 1.46 -12.09 -2.72
CA ILE A 251 1.13 -11.18 -1.62
C ILE A 251 -0.35 -11.26 -1.24
N TRP A 252 -1.25 -11.41 -2.22
CA TRP A 252 -2.66 -11.64 -1.93
C TRP A 252 -2.91 -12.95 -1.19
N SER A 253 -2.25 -14.04 -1.60
CA SER A 253 -2.32 -15.32 -0.89
C SER A 253 -1.85 -15.16 0.57
N GLN A 254 -0.72 -14.49 0.78
CA GLN A 254 -0.16 -14.25 2.12
C GLN A 254 -1.11 -13.45 3.02
N LEU A 255 -1.68 -12.35 2.52
CA LEU A 255 -2.57 -11.50 3.32
C LEU A 255 -3.92 -12.20 3.62
N MET A 256 -4.46 -12.95 2.65
CA MET A 256 -5.78 -13.58 2.78
C MET A 256 -5.77 -14.89 3.57
N THR A 257 -4.66 -15.64 3.59
CA THR A 257 -4.65 -17.01 4.14
C THR A 257 -3.77 -17.25 5.34
N ALA A 258 -2.78 -16.38 5.59
CA ALA A 258 -1.80 -16.66 6.63
C ALA A 258 -2.45 -16.64 8.03
N SER A 259 -2.00 -17.56 8.88
CA SER A 259 -2.48 -17.72 10.25
C SER A 259 -1.93 -16.68 11.23
N ASP A 260 -0.81 -16.02 10.88
CA ASP A 260 -0.12 -15.01 11.67
C ASP A 260 -0.58 -13.58 11.33
N GLY A 261 -1.89 -13.34 11.45
CA GLY A 261 -2.56 -12.10 11.01
C GLY A 261 -1.93 -10.81 11.56
N LEU A 262 -1.62 -10.75 12.86
CA LEU A 262 -0.92 -9.61 13.47
C LEU A 262 0.46 -9.36 12.84
N ARG A 263 1.23 -10.42 12.60
CA ARG A 263 2.58 -10.32 12.02
C ARG A 263 2.52 -9.73 10.61
N LYS A 264 1.61 -10.25 9.79
CA LYS A 264 1.38 -9.76 8.41
C LYS A 264 0.85 -8.33 8.40
N ARG A 265 0.02 -7.95 9.38
CA ARG A 265 -0.49 -6.59 9.52
C ARG A 265 0.61 -5.58 9.84
N VAL A 266 1.53 -5.94 10.73
CA VAL A 266 2.71 -5.12 11.07
C VAL A 266 3.70 -5.09 9.90
N ALA A 267 3.95 -6.21 9.23
CA ALA A 267 4.80 -6.26 8.03
C ALA A 267 4.26 -5.37 6.90
N LEU A 268 2.94 -5.34 6.69
CA LEU A 268 2.31 -4.43 5.73
C LEU A 268 2.52 -2.97 6.12
N ALA A 269 2.33 -2.61 7.40
CA ALA A 269 2.61 -1.27 7.89
C ALA A 269 4.09 -0.86 7.69
N LEU A 270 5.04 -1.79 7.91
CA LEU A 270 6.45 -1.57 7.62
C LEU A 270 6.73 -1.40 6.12
N SER A 271 6.05 -2.16 5.24
CA SER A 271 6.21 -2.04 3.78
C SER A 271 5.75 -0.70 3.22
N GLU A 272 4.92 0.00 3.99
CA GLU A 272 4.41 1.31 3.66
C GLU A 272 5.16 2.46 4.35
N ILE A 273 6.20 2.15 5.13
CA ILE A 273 7.18 3.08 5.71
C ILE A 273 8.51 2.91 4.94
N CYS A 274 9.00 1.68 4.87
CA CYS A 274 10.11 1.26 4.03
C CYS A 274 9.51 0.86 2.67
N VAL A 275 9.40 1.82 1.75
CA VAL A 275 8.67 1.58 0.49
C VAL A 275 9.59 0.96 -0.56
N VAL A 276 9.17 -0.18 -1.11
CA VAL A 276 9.64 -0.75 -2.39
C VAL A 276 8.41 -1.09 -3.22
N SER A 277 8.44 -0.81 -4.51
CA SER A 277 7.29 -1.03 -5.40
C SER A 277 7.60 -1.96 -6.56
N LEU A 278 6.76 -2.98 -6.77
CA LEU A 278 6.81 -3.85 -7.95
C LEU A 278 6.73 -3.08 -9.26
N SER A 279 6.04 -1.93 -9.27
CA SER A 279 5.88 -1.11 -10.47
C SER A 279 7.17 -0.41 -10.91
N GLY A 280 8.16 -0.29 -10.03
CA GLY A 280 9.45 0.36 -10.31
C GLY A 280 10.64 -0.59 -10.42
N LEU A 281 10.45 -1.91 -10.31
CA LEU A 281 11.55 -2.87 -10.42
C LEU A 281 11.70 -3.38 -11.84
N ASP A 282 12.86 -3.10 -12.46
CA ASP A 282 13.19 -3.60 -13.80
C ASP A 282 14.53 -4.34 -13.83
N PHE A 283 14.50 -5.57 -13.31
CA PHE A 283 15.61 -6.53 -13.36
C PHE A 283 15.07 -7.96 -13.29
N ASN A 284 15.94 -8.94 -13.56
CA ASN A 284 15.54 -10.35 -13.52
C ASN A 284 15.07 -10.78 -12.13
N TRP A 285 14.03 -11.59 -12.09
CA TRP A 285 13.40 -12.15 -10.89
C TRP A 285 12.83 -11.10 -9.93
N ARG A 286 12.35 -9.97 -10.45
CA ARG A 286 11.65 -8.91 -9.71
C ARG A 286 10.58 -9.44 -8.75
N SER A 287 9.83 -10.48 -9.15
CA SER A 287 8.84 -11.12 -8.28
C SER A 287 9.45 -11.84 -7.08
N HIS A 288 10.57 -12.53 -7.25
CA HIS A 288 11.26 -13.21 -6.14
C HIS A 288 11.98 -12.22 -5.23
N ALA A 289 12.54 -11.15 -5.79
CA ALA A 289 13.15 -10.07 -5.01
C ALA A 289 12.11 -9.38 -4.11
N MET A 290 10.93 -9.07 -4.66
CA MET A 290 9.82 -8.54 -3.85
C MET A 290 9.29 -9.55 -2.83
N ALA A 291 9.22 -10.84 -3.18
CA ALA A 291 8.82 -11.87 -2.24
C ALA A 291 9.79 -11.98 -1.05
N HIS A 292 11.09 -11.90 -1.32
CA HIS A 292 12.09 -11.85 -0.26
C HIS A 292 11.99 -10.56 0.58
N TYR A 293 11.76 -9.40 -0.07
CA TYR A 293 11.52 -8.15 0.64
C TYR A 293 10.36 -8.28 1.64
N TRP A 294 9.23 -8.82 1.18
CA TRP A 294 8.09 -9.15 2.04
C TRP A 294 8.48 -10.11 3.17
N ASP A 295 9.22 -11.19 2.87
CA ASP A 295 9.64 -12.17 3.87
C ASP A 295 10.50 -11.55 4.98
N GLN A 296 11.40 -10.62 4.64
CA GLN A 296 12.21 -9.89 5.61
C GLN A 296 11.35 -8.98 6.50
N LEU A 297 10.37 -8.27 5.94
CA LEU A 297 9.46 -7.46 6.73
C LEU A 297 8.60 -8.31 7.69
N VAL A 298 8.17 -9.49 7.25
CA VAL A 298 7.44 -10.45 8.10
C VAL A 298 8.33 -10.99 9.22
N ALA A 299 9.58 -11.35 8.91
CA ALA A 299 10.54 -11.80 9.92
C ALA A 299 10.85 -10.70 10.95
N ASN A 300 10.96 -9.46 10.50
CA ASN A 300 11.28 -8.31 11.35
C ASN A 300 10.08 -7.68 12.06
N ALA A 301 8.85 -8.05 11.73
CA ALA A 301 7.63 -7.45 12.30
C ALA A 301 7.62 -7.43 13.84
N PHE A 302 8.24 -8.42 14.47
CA PHE A 302 8.38 -8.54 15.94
C PHE A 302 9.84 -8.54 16.39
N GLY A 303 10.75 -8.04 15.55
CA GLY A 303 12.18 -7.99 15.81
C GLY A 303 12.61 -6.64 16.39
N ASN A 304 13.81 -6.20 15.99
CA ASN A 304 14.34 -4.90 16.36
C ASN A 304 14.36 -3.95 15.16
N TYR A 305 13.94 -2.69 15.34
CA TYR A 305 13.91 -1.71 14.26
C TYR A 305 15.31 -1.41 13.67
N ARG A 306 16.38 -1.56 14.46
CA ARG A 306 17.75 -1.47 13.93
C ARG A 306 18.04 -2.56 12.89
N GLN A 307 17.48 -3.76 13.10
CA GLN A 307 17.58 -4.86 12.13
C GLN A 307 16.74 -4.57 10.89
N VAL A 308 15.54 -4.00 11.05
CA VAL A 308 14.72 -3.53 9.91
C VAL A 308 15.54 -2.61 9.02
N LEU A 309 16.19 -1.58 9.58
CA LEU A 309 17.01 -0.65 8.80
C LEU A 309 18.11 -1.40 8.03
N GLN A 310 18.83 -2.32 8.66
CA GLN A 310 19.88 -3.09 8.00
C GLN A 310 19.40 -3.98 6.87
N ASP A 311 18.34 -4.76 7.15
CA ASP A 311 17.79 -5.71 6.21
C ASP A 311 17.21 -4.98 4.99
N VAL A 312 16.58 -3.84 5.21
CA VAL A 312 16.10 -2.95 4.16
C VAL A 312 17.26 -2.35 3.36
N THR A 313 18.31 -1.82 4.01
CA THR A 313 19.47 -1.23 3.32
C THR A 313 20.16 -2.22 2.39
N LEU A 314 20.28 -3.48 2.81
CA LEU A 314 20.98 -4.51 2.05
C LEU A 314 20.06 -5.36 1.19
N ASN A 315 18.75 -5.11 1.16
CA ASN A 315 17.84 -5.89 0.33
C ASN A 315 18.04 -5.56 -1.17
N PRO A 316 18.14 -6.57 -2.07
CA PRO A 316 18.32 -6.33 -3.50
C PRO A 316 17.23 -5.48 -4.17
N ALA A 317 15.96 -5.66 -3.80
CA ALA A 317 14.86 -4.89 -4.37
C ALA A 317 14.91 -3.42 -3.91
N MET A 318 15.21 -3.18 -2.63
CA MET A 318 15.42 -1.82 -2.11
C MET A 318 16.66 -1.17 -2.75
N GLY A 319 17.76 -1.91 -2.86
CA GLY A 319 18.99 -1.43 -3.46
C GLY A 319 18.79 -0.97 -4.89
N TYR A 320 18.00 -1.71 -5.68
CA TYR A 320 17.59 -1.28 -7.01
C TYR A 320 16.67 -0.05 -6.96
N TYR A 321 15.62 -0.10 -6.14
CA TYR A 321 14.57 0.92 -6.10
C TYR A 321 15.07 2.32 -5.71
N LEU A 322 16.09 2.40 -4.83
CA LEU A 322 16.67 3.64 -4.35
C LEU A 322 18.16 3.80 -4.74
N ASN A 323 18.60 3.15 -5.81
CA ASN A 323 19.93 3.29 -6.41
C ASN A 323 21.12 3.06 -5.45
N THR A 324 20.95 2.31 -4.36
CA THR A 324 22.11 1.87 -3.55
C THR A 324 22.88 0.78 -4.27
N ARG A 325 22.17 -0.07 -5.01
CA ARG A 325 22.76 -1.10 -5.86
C ARG A 325 23.55 -0.44 -6.98
N GLY A 326 24.84 -0.75 -7.05
CA GLY A 326 25.76 -0.21 -8.06
C GLY A 326 26.19 1.23 -7.78
N ASN A 327 25.82 1.83 -6.64
CA ASN A 327 26.30 3.16 -6.24
C ASN A 327 27.83 3.11 -6.08
N GLN A 328 28.55 4.07 -6.66
CA GLN A 328 30.01 4.09 -6.64
C GLN A 328 30.52 5.34 -5.94
N LYS A 329 31.70 5.20 -5.34
CA LYS A 329 32.46 6.34 -4.84
C LYS A 329 32.67 7.41 -5.90
N GLU A 330 32.88 8.62 -5.39
CA GLU A 330 33.28 9.78 -6.13
C GLU A 330 34.45 9.52 -7.08
N ASN A 331 34.44 10.20 -8.23
CA ASN A 331 35.53 10.17 -9.18
C ASN A 331 35.75 11.57 -9.74
N ALA A 332 36.86 12.21 -9.33
CA ALA A 332 37.20 13.57 -9.74
C ALA A 332 37.42 13.71 -11.26
N ALA A 333 37.89 12.67 -11.94
CA ALA A 333 38.14 12.72 -13.38
C ALA A 333 36.85 12.76 -14.20
N SER A 334 35.79 12.06 -13.75
CA SER A 334 34.49 12.03 -14.42
C SER A 334 33.46 12.96 -13.79
N GLY A 335 33.79 13.64 -12.69
CA GLY A 335 32.85 14.43 -11.89
C GLY A 335 31.79 13.60 -11.14
N ARG A 336 31.90 12.27 -11.12
CA ARG A 336 30.90 11.39 -10.49
C ARG A 336 30.87 11.64 -8.98
N GLN A 337 29.67 11.71 -8.42
CA GLN A 337 29.41 11.73 -6.98
C GLN A 337 28.58 10.49 -6.57
N PRO A 338 28.65 10.06 -5.30
CA PRO A 338 27.73 9.06 -4.77
C PRO A 338 26.26 9.45 -4.96
N ASP A 339 25.41 8.48 -5.29
CA ASP A 339 23.95 8.68 -5.37
C ASP A 339 23.39 8.95 -3.96
N GLU A 340 22.58 10.00 -3.83
CA GLU A 340 22.05 10.50 -2.57
C GLU A 340 20.66 9.99 -2.22
N ASN A 341 19.96 9.31 -3.14
CA ASN A 341 18.55 8.96 -2.99
C ASN A 341 18.32 8.12 -1.73
N TYR A 342 19.06 7.02 -1.56
CA TYR A 342 18.91 6.20 -0.36
C TYR A 342 19.26 6.94 0.93
N ALA A 343 20.30 7.77 0.93
CA ALA A 343 20.68 8.57 2.09
C ALA A 343 19.59 9.56 2.50
N ARG A 344 18.89 10.16 1.52
CA ARG A 344 17.74 11.02 1.77
C ARG A 344 16.57 10.21 2.33
N GLU A 345 16.20 9.11 1.69
CA GLU A 345 14.99 8.37 2.07
C GLU A 345 15.13 7.62 3.40
N ILE A 346 16.32 7.09 3.73
CA ILE A 346 16.53 6.43 5.02
C ILE A 346 16.38 7.44 6.17
N LEU A 347 16.83 8.69 5.99
CA LEU A 347 16.64 9.76 6.98
C LEU A 347 15.18 10.24 7.00
N GLN A 348 14.66 10.63 5.84
CA GLN A 348 13.39 11.33 5.72
C GLN A 348 12.17 10.44 5.98
N LEU A 349 12.15 9.25 5.40
CA LEU A 349 10.94 8.41 5.35
C LEU A 349 11.02 7.23 6.31
N MET A 350 12.23 6.68 6.53
CA MET A 350 12.42 5.45 7.29
C MET A 350 12.97 5.67 8.71
N SER A 351 13.27 6.89 9.15
CA SER A 351 13.84 7.07 10.49
C SER A 351 13.55 8.40 11.18
N VAL A 352 14.16 9.51 10.74
CA VAL A 352 14.18 10.75 11.51
C VAL A 352 13.11 11.75 11.10
N GLY A 353 12.54 11.64 9.89
CA GLY A 353 11.57 12.62 9.39
C GLY A 353 12.22 13.94 9.00
N LEU A 354 11.42 14.92 8.56
CA LEU A 354 11.93 16.23 8.10
C LEU A 354 12.25 17.22 9.24
N ALA A 355 11.55 17.11 10.37
CA ALA A 355 11.68 18.05 11.48
C ALA A 355 12.10 17.33 12.75
N GLU A 356 12.90 17.98 13.59
CA GLU A 356 13.14 17.54 14.96
C GLU A 356 11.83 17.38 15.73
N LEU A 357 11.72 16.32 16.52
CA LEU A 357 10.51 15.98 17.27
C LEU A 357 10.79 15.99 18.77
N ASN A 358 9.80 16.43 19.53
CA ASN A 358 9.67 16.09 20.94
C ASN A 358 9.32 14.59 21.07
N GLN A 359 9.49 14.04 22.27
CA GLN A 359 9.17 12.65 22.57
C GLN A 359 7.71 12.28 22.27
N ASP A 360 6.81 13.26 22.38
CA ASP A 360 5.38 13.13 22.09
C ASP A 360 5.03 13.27 20.59
N GLY A 361 6.04 13.37 19.72
CA GLY A 361 5.88 13.49 18.27
C GLY A 361 5.43 14.85 17.76
N THR A 362 5.34 15.86 18.62
CA THR A 362 5.15 17.25 18.19
C THR A 362 6.46 17.81 17.61
N PRO A 363 6.42 18.66 16.56
CA PRO A 363 7.62 19.28 16.04
C PRO A 363 8.26 20.21 17.07
N LYS A 364 9.59 20.16 17.20
CA LYS A 364 10.33 21.22 17.88
C LYS A 364 10.37 22.44 16.98
N THR A 365 10.24 23.61 17.57
CA THR A 365 10.28 24.88 16.86
C THR A 365 11.40 25.77 17.35
N ASP A 366 11.92 26.61 16.46
CA ASP A 366 12.82 27.68 16.83
C ASP A 366 12.10 28.80 17.62
N GLY A 367 12.84 29.85 17.97
CA GLY A 367 12.29 31.02 18.68
C GLY A 367 11.22 31.81 17.90
N ALA A 368 11.05 31.54 16.60
CA ALA A 368 10.02 32.13 15.74
C ALA A 368 8.84 31.18 15.48
N GLY A 369 8.83 29.97 16.07
CA GLY A 369 7.77 28.99 15.89
C GLY A 369 7.89 28.16 14.61
N LYS A 370 8.99 28.26 13.85
CA LYS A 370 9.22 27.42 12.66
C LYS A 370 9.78 26.05 13.09
N PRO A 371 9.32 24.93 12.51
CA PRO A 371 9.93 23.62 12.76
C PRO A 371 11.44 23.64 12.48
N ILE A 372 12.21 23.00 13.36
CA ILE A 372 13.66 22.82 13.20
C ILE A 372 13.90 21.60 12.30
N ASP A 373 14.69 21.76 11.24
CA ASP A 373 15.02 20.66 10.32
C ASP A 373 15.86 19.59 11.04
N SER A 374 15.56 18.32 10.83
CA SER A 374 16.24 17.18 11.49
C SER A 374 17.61 16.84 10.90
N TYR A 375 17.87 17.28 9.66
CA TYR A 375 19.13 17.10 8.94
C TYR A 375 19.27 18.18 7.87
N SER A 376 20.49 18.36 7.38
CA SER A 376 20.85 19.26 6.29
C SER A 376 21.17 18.50 5.00
N GLN A 377 21.27 19.23 3.88
CA GLN A 377 21.77 18.65 2.63
C GLN A 377 23.21 18.10 2.78
N SER A 378 24.03 18.70 3.65
CA SER A 378 25.38 18.19 3.92
C SER A 378 25.35 16.80 4.57
N ASP A 379 24.39 16.54 5.46
CA ASP A 379 24.23 15.22 6.07
C ASP A 379 23.92 14.16 5.01
N ILE A 380 23.04 14.48 4.06
CA ILE A 380 22.70 13.59 2.93
C ILE A 380 23.93 13.29 2.09
N THR A 381 24.63 14.33 1.61
CA THR A 381 25.80 14.18 0.74
C THR A 381 26.92 13.37 1.40
N ASN A 382 27.15 13.56 2.70
CA ASN A 382 28.17 12.80 3.43
C ASN A 382 27.72 11.36 3.70
N LEU A 383 26.47 11.15 4.10
CA LEU A 383 25.92 9.83 4.35
C LEU A 383 25.89 8.97 3.08
N ALA A 384 25.65 9.56 1.90
CA ALA A 384 25.66 8.87 0.62
C ALA A 384 26.96 8.11 0.35
N ARG A 385 28.11 8.60 0.83
CA ARG A 385 29.41 7.91 0.73
C ARG A 385 29.38 6.51 1.35
N VAL A 386 28.66 6.35 2.46
CA VAL A 386 28.56 5.10 3.22
C VAL A 386 27.86 4.00 2.41
N PHE A 387 26.96 4.38 1.51
CA PHE A 387 26.16 3.45 0.70
C PHE A 387 26.80 3.10 -0.65
N THR A 388 28.04 3.53 -0.88
CA THR A 388 28.79 3.19 -2.10
C THR A 388 29.40 1.79 -2.02
N GLY A 389 29.54 1.13 -3.17
CA GLY A 389 30.20 -0.15 -3.33
C GLY A 389 29.31 -1.38 -3.13
N TYR A 390 28.02 -1.22 -2.83
CA TYR A 390 27.09 -2.34 -2.68
C TYR A 390 26.46 -2.72 -4.03
N ASP A 391 26.41 -4.03 -4.33
CA ASP A 391 25.73 -4.57 -5.52
C ASP A 391 25.11 -5.94 -5.18
N TYR A 392 24.40 -6.56 -6.11
CA TYR A 392 23.87 -7.90 -5.96
C TYR A 392 24.97 -8.91 -5.60
N ASP A 393 24.71 -9.72 -4.58
CA ASP A 393 25.54 -10.88 -4.29
C ASP A 393 25.26 -12.00 -5.31
N GLN A 394 26.20 -12.17 -6.24
CA GLN A 394 26.14 -13.21 -7.27
C GLN A 394 26.99 -14.45 -6.93
N THR A 395 27.49 -14.60 -5.70
CA THR A 395 28.34 -15.73 -5.31
C THR A 395 27.63 -17.09 -5.42
N GLN A 396 26.30 -17.11 -5.28
CA GLN A 396 25.47 -18.30 -5.45
C GLN A 396 24.73 -18.34 -6.80
N ASN A 397 25.13 -17.48 -7.76
CA ASN A 397 24.44 -17.44 -9.03
C ASN A 397 24.77 -18.68 -9.88
N VAL A 398 23.72 -19.36 -10.34
CA VAL A 398 23.81 -20.45 -11.33
C VAL A 398 23.05 -19.99 -12.58
N PRO A 399 23.71 -19.32 -13.54
CA PRO A 399 23.04 -18.82 -14.74
C PRO A 399 22.51 -19.96 -15.60
N ALA A 400 21.40 -19.71 -16.28
CA ALA A 400 20.81 -20.64 -17.25
C ALA A 400 20.54 -19.93 -18.57
N THR A 401 20.81 -20.62 -19.68
CA THR A 401 20.39 -20.17 -21.00
C THR A 401 18.90 -20.43 -21.16
N VAL A 402 18.14 -19.41 -21.56
CA VAL A 402 16.72 -19.54 -21.85
C VAL A 402 16.55 -20.56 -23.00
N PRO A 403 15.72 -21.60 -22.82
CA PRO A 403 15.46 -22.58 -23.87
C PRO A 403 15.09 -21.91 -25.20
N GLY A 404 15.61 -22.40 -26.33
CA GLY A 404 15.29 -21.85 -27.65
C GLY A 404 15.93 -20.50 -28.01
N GLY A 405 16.79 -19.93 -27.16
CA GLY A 405 17.47 -18.65 -27.43
C GLY A 405 18.93 -18.60 -26.95
N SER A 406 19.54 -17.42 -27.04
CA SER A 406 20.91 -17.13 -26.57
C SER A 406 20.95 -16.33 -25.26
N ARG A 407 19.79 -15.88 -24.77
CA ARG A 407 19.69 -15.08 -23.54
C ARG A 407 20.09 -15.93 -22.34
N VAL A 408 21.05 -15.45 -21.57
CA VAL A 408 21.43 -16.03 -20.28
C VAL A 408 20.78 -15.23 -19.17
N VAL A 409 20.08 -15.91 -18.26
CA VAL A 409 19.46 -15.30 -17.08
C VAL A 409 20.15 -15.82 -15.81
N PRO A 410 20.34 -14.98 -14.78
CA PRO A 410 20.83 -15.45 -13.50
C PRO A 410 19.83 -16.43 -12.85
N SER A 411 20.25 -17.21 -11.87
CA SER A 411 19.33 -17.90 -10.96
C SER A 411 18.58 -16.92 -10.05
N THR A 412 17.52 -17.38 -9.39
CA THR A 412 16.79 -16.59 -8.37
C THR A 412 17.61 -16.34 -7.10
N HIS A 413 18.74 -17.00 -6.89
CA HIS A 413 19.44 -17.00 -5.60
C HIS A 413 19.87 -15.62 -5.11
N PHE A 414 20.35 -14.73 -5.98
CA PHE A 414 20.79 -13.39 -5.58
C PHE A 414 19.64 -12.54 -4.99
N THR A 415 18.38 -12.83 -5.35
CA THR A 415 17.21 -12.07 -4.89
C THR A 415 16.95 -12.20 -3.38
N ARG A 416 17.52 -13.23 -2.74
CA ARG A 416 17.35 -13.54 -1.32
C ARG A 416 18.63 -13.41 -0.49
N LEU A 417 19.67 -12.83 -1.08
CA LEU A 417 20.93 -12.55 -0.40
C LEU A 417 21.02 -11.06 -0.11
N PRO A 418 21.61 -10.65 1.03
CA PRO A 418 22.00 -9.26 1.22
C PRO A 418 22.95 -8.83 0.09
N MET A 419 22.85 -7.57 -0.34
CA MET A 419 23.80 -6.98 -1.28
C MET A 419 25.24 -7.10 -0.74
N ALA A 420 26.16 -7.46 -1.62
CA ALA A 420 27.57 -7.62 -1.30
C ALA A 420 28.32 -6.31 -1.48
N LEU A 421 29.27 -6.04 -0.57
CA LEU A 421 30.15 -4.88 -0.63
C LEU A 421 31.39 -5.20 -1.46
N LYS A 422 31.70 -4.32 -2.41
CA LYS A 422 32.97 -4.26 -3.13
C LYS A 422 33.78 -3.05 -2.67
N GLU A 423 34.70 -3.28 -1.73
CA GLU A 423 35.52 -2.22 -1.10
C GLU A 423 36.25 -1.32 -2.11
N SER A 424 36.68 -1.84 -3.27
CA SER A 424 37.33 -1.00 -4.29
C SER A 424 36.45 0.12 -4.84
N LEU A 425 35.12 -0.05 -4.76
CA LEU A 425 34.11 0.91 -5.19
C LEU A 425 33.51 1.73 -4.04
N HIS A 426 33.89 1.42 -2.80
CA HIS A 426 33.48 2.17 -1.60
C HIS A 426 34.30 3.45 -1.44
N SER A 427 33.66 4.54 -0.99
CA SER A 427 34.31 5.82 -0.76
C SER A 427 35.32 5.70 0.37
N SER A 428 36.51 6.26 0.17
CA SER A 428 37.55 6.31 1.20
C SER A 428 37.58 7.64 1.94
N LEU A 429 36.68 8.57 1.61
CA LEU A 429 36.60 9.87 2.27
C LEU A 429 35.91 9.75 3.62
N ALA A 430 36.21 10.68 4.54
CA ALA A 430 35.46 10.81 5.78
C ALA A 430 34.00 11.18 5.48
N ALA A 431 33.07 10.82 6.37
CA ALA A 431 31.65 11.19 6.26
C ALA A 431 31.17 11.77 7.59
N THR A 432 30.70 13.03 7.58
CA THR A 432 30.12 13.67 8.76
C THR A 432 28.63 13.90 8.54
N PHE A 433 27.79 13.32 9.40
CA PHE A 433 26.34 13.43 9.35
C PHE A 433 25.73 13.27 10.75
N LEU A 434 24.64 13.97 11.04
CA LEU A 434 23.89 13.92 12.32
C LEU A 434 24.80 14.08 13.56
N GLY A 435 25.85 14.90 13.44
CA GLY A 435 26.83 15.11 14.51
C GLY A 435 27.87 13.99 14.70
N THR A 436 27.80 12.90 13.93
CA THR A 436 28.79 11.80 13.91
C THR A 436 29.76 11.98 12.75
N THR A 437 31.04 11.65 12.96
CA THR A 437 32.05 11.56 11.90
C THR A 437 32.59 10.14 11.79
N ILE A 438 32.46 9.55 10.60
CA ILE A 438 33.18 8.34 10.19
C ILE A 438 34.50 8.77 9.58
N ALA A 439 35.61 8.26 10.11
CA ALA A 439 36.96 8.60 9.66
C ALA A 439 37.20 8.14 8.21
N ALA A 440 38.07 8.85 7.49
CA ALA A 440 38.53 8.44 6.16
C ALA A 440 39.12 7.03 6.19
N SER A 441 38.94 6.29 5.10
CA SER A 441 39.42 4.91 4.92
C SER A 441 38.86 3.89 5.93
N THR A 442 37.75 4.21 6.61
CA THR A 442 37.00 3.21 7.39
C THR A 442 36.46 2.12 6.43
N PRO A 443 36.63 0.81 6.72
CA PRO A 443 36.07 -0.26 5.89
C PRO A 443 34.56 -0.13 5.73
N GLY A 444 34.02 -0.37 4.53
CA GLY A 444 32.64 0.00 4.22
C GLY A 444 31.57 -0.71 5.06
N ALA A 445 31.83 -1.96 5.47
CA ALA A 445 30.94 -2.67 6.39
C ALA A 445 30.90 -2.03 7.79
N ALA A 446 32.05 -1.54 8.28
CA ALA A 446 32.13 -0.83 9.55
C ALA A 446 31.51 0.59 9.46
N ALA A 447 31.70 1.26 8.31
CA ALA A 447 31.06 2.54 8.03
C ALA A 447 29.53 2.39 8.00
N LEU A 448 29.00 1.38 7.31
CA LEU A 448 27.57 1.10 7.26
C LEU A 448 26.99 0.82 8.65
N LYS A 449 27.67 -0.02 9.44
CA LYS A 449 27.25 -0.28 10.83
C LYS A 449 27.16 1.01 11.63
N THR A 450 28.20 1.85 11.57
CA THR A 450 28.25 3.13 12.31
C THR A 450 27.14 4.08 11.87
N ALA A 451 26.85 4.15 10.57
CA ALA A 451 25.79 4.99 10.03
C ALA A 451 24.41 4.54 10.50
N LEU A 452 24.09 3.26 10.34
CA LEU A 452 22.80 2.73 10.77
C LEU A 452 22.62 2.81 12.30
N ASP A 453 23.68 2.60 13.08
CA ASP A 453 23.65 2.78 14.54
C ASP A 453 23.42 4.25 14.92
N THR A 454 24.04 5.20 14.22
CA THR A 454 23.84 6.64 14.44
C THR A 454 22.39 7.02 14.14
N ILE A 455 21.87 6.63 12.97
CA ILE A 455 20.48 6.91 12.56
C ILE A 455 19.50 6.32 13.57
N PHE A 456 19.66 5.04 13.93
CA PHE A 456 18.78 4.36 14.88
C PHE A 456 18.76 5.00 16.28
N ASN A 457 19.90 5.50 16.74
CA ASN A 457 20.01 6.16 18.04
C ASN A 457 19.57 7.63 18.02
N HIS A 458 19.23 8.19 16.86
CA HIS A 458 18.67 9.54 16.78
C HIS A 458 17.35 9.64 17.55
N ALA A 459 17.16 10.75 18.27
CA ALA A 459 16.03 10.94 19.19
C ALA A 459 14.67 10.90 18.48
N ASN A 460 14.61 11.35 17.22
CA ASN A 460 13.36 11.34 16.45
C ASN A 460 12.82 9.94 16.12
N VAL A 461 13.64 8.89 16.07
CA VAL A 461 13.21 7.60 15.51
C VAL A 461 12.04 7.01 16.29
N GLY A 462 12.07 7.11 17.62
CA GLY A 462 11.00 6.62 18.50
C GLY A 462 9.65 7.28 18.22
N PRO A 463 9.51 8.61 18.36
CA PRO A 463 8.27 9.31 18.07
C PRO A 463 7.85 9.23 16.59
N PHE A 464 8.80 9.31 15.66
CA PHE A 464 8.50 9.27 14.22
C PHE A 464 7.91 7.92 13.79
N ILE A 465 8.59 6.81 14.11
CA ILE A 465 8.11 5.47 13.79
C ILE A 465 6.90 5.08 14.61
N GLY A 466 6.87 5.45 15.90
CA GLY A 466 5.71 5.23 16.78
C GLY A 466 4.44 5.87 16.21
N LYS A 467 4.50 7.15 15.82
CA LYS A 467 3.36 7.85 15.21
C LYS A 467 2.89 7.19 13.92
N GLN A 468 3.80 6.86 13.00
CA GLN A 468 3.43 6.24 11.74
C GLN A 468 2.78 4.85 11.94
N LEU A 469 3.31 4.02 12.84
CA LEU A 469 2.71 2.72 13.15
C LEU A 469 1.32 2.86 13.79
N ILE A 470 1.11 3.83 14.68
CA ILE A 470 -0.23 4.12 15.21
C ILE A 470 -1.18 4.53 14.08
N GLN A 471 -0.73 5.39 13.15
CA GLN A 471 -1.52 5.80 11.99
C GLN A 471 -1.91 4.62 11.10
N ARG A 472 -1.04 3.64 10.91
CA ARG A 472 -1.36 2.46 10.10
C ARG A 472 -2.22 1.44 10.83
N LEU A 473 -2.15 1.35 12.16
CA LEU A 473 -2.84 0.29 12.92
C LEU A 473 -4.15 0.73 13.59
N VAL A 474 -4.23 1.97 14.10
CA VAL A 474 -5.29 2.39 15.04
C VAL A 474 -6.03 3.64 14.57
N THR A 475 -5.34 4.78 14.45
CA THR A 475 -5.99 6.08 14.19
C THR A 475 -5.09 7.08 13.48
N SER A 476 -5.66 7.88 12.59
CA SER A 476 -4.93 8.90 11.84
C SER A 476 -4.40 10.05 12.72
N ASN A 477 -5.08 10.33 13.84
CA ASN A 477 -4.78 11.49 14.72
C ASN A 477 -4.56 11.06 16.18
N PRO A 478 -3.50 10.29 16.50
CA PRO A 478 -3.20 9.95 17.88
C PRO A 478 -2.81 11.20 18.68
N SER A 479 -3.19 11.24 19.96
CA SER A 479 -2.74 12.33 20.84
C SER A 479 -1.21 12.33 21.01
N PRO A 480 -0.59 13.49 21.32
CA PRO A 480 0.82 13.55 21.67
C PRO A 480 1.18 12.62 22.84
N ALA A 481 0.29 12.49 23.84
CA ALA A 481 0.50 11.62 24.98
C ALA A 481 0.58 10.14 24.57
N TYR A 482 -0.26 9.70 23.62
CA TYR A 482 -0.21 8.35 23.08
C TYR A 482 1.09 8.11 22.30
N VAL A 483 1.48 9.02 21.40
CA VAL A 483 2.77 8.93 20.70
C VAL A 483 3.93 8.90 21.69
N GLY A 484 3.90 9.71 22.75
CA GLY A 484 4.93 9.75 23.79
C GLY A 484 5.11 8.43 24.54
N ARG A 485 4.02 7.74 24.87
CA ARG A 485 4.07 6.40 25.52
C ARG A 485 4.64 5.34 24.60
N VAL A 486 4.22 5.33 23.33
CA VAL A 486 4.76 4.39 22.33
C VAL A 486 6.24 4.67 22.06
N ALA A 487 6.62 5.95 21.90
CA ALA A 487 8.00 6.37 21.74
C ALA A 487 8.86 6.01 22.95
N ALA A 488 8.32 6.07 24.18
CA ALA A 488 9.04 5.64 25.38
C ALA A 488 9.35 4.13 25.33
N LYS A 489 8.40 3.32 24.84
CA LYS A 489 8.60 1.88 24.64
C LYS A 489 9.54 1.55 23.48
N PHE A 490 9.54 2.35 22.42
CA PHE A 490 10.58 2.29 21.41
C PHE A 490 11.96 2.59 22.02
N ASN A 491 12.05 3.62 22.87
CA ASN A 491 13.33 4.03 23.45
C ASN A 491 13.88 3.02 24.45
N ASN A 492 13.00 2.35 25.19
CA ASN A 492 13.33 1.30 26.14
C ASN A 492 12.11 0.40 26.38
N ASN A 493 12.23 -0.88 26.04
CA ASN A 493 11.15 -1.86 26.26
C ASN A 493 10.85 -2.17 27.74
N GLY A 494 11.68 -1.68 28.67
CA GLY A 494 11.66 -1.98 30.10
C GLY A 494 12.84 -2.82 30.56
N ALA A 495 13.61 -3.39 29.62
CA ALA A 495 14.83 -4.16 29.85
C ALA A 495 16.09 -3.46 29.30
N GLY A 496 16.00 -2.18 28.95
CA GLY A 496 17.09 -1.41 28.37
C GLY A 496 17.29 -1.62 26.87
N VAL A 497 16.38 -2.35 26.20
CA VAL A 497 16.48 -2.59 24.75
C VAL A 497 15.69 -1.52 24.00
N ARG A 498 16.39 -0.76 23.16
CA ARG A 498 15.81 0.19 22.21
C ARG A 498 15.32 -0.54 20.96
N GLY A 499 14.22 -0.06 20.36
CA GLY A 499 13.73 -0.49 19.05
C GLY A 499 13.03 -1.84 19.01
N ASP A 500 12.70 -2.42 20.16
CA ASP A 500 11.95 -3.67 20.25
C ASP A 500 10.52 -3.50 19.74
N LEU A 501 10.23 -4.08 18.58
CA LEU A 501 8.95 -3.92 17.90
C LEU A 501 7.82 -4.70 18.58
N GLN A 502 8.10 -5.74 19.38
CA GLN A 502 7.06 -6.37 20.20
C GLN A 502 6.56 -5.41 21.26
N ALA A 503 7.48 -4.74 21.96
CA ALA A 503 7.13 -3.75 22.97
C ALA A 503 6.38 -2.55 22.36
N VAL A 504 6.79 -2.10 21.17
CA VAL A 504 6.11 -1.02 20.43
C VAL A 504 4.71 -1.43 20.01
N VAL A 505 4.54 -2.60 19.37
CA VAL A 505 3.22 -3.10 18.94
C VAL A 505 2.29 -3.31 20.13
N MET A 506 2.81 -3.87 21.22
CA MET A 506 2.05 -4.01 22.48
C MET A 506 1.59 -2.64 23.01
N ALA A 507 2.48 -1.65 23.03
CA ALA A 507 2.16 -0.30 23.49
C ALA A 507 1.09 0.37 22.62
N ILE A 508 1.13 0.16 21.31
CA ILE A 508 0.11 0.66 20.38
C ILE A 508 -1.25 0.00 20.67
N LEU A 509 -1.30 -1.33 20.67
CA LEU A 509 -2.58 -2.04 20.69
C LEU A 509 -3.27 -2.04 22.06
N MET A 510 -2.50 -1.86 23.14
CA MET A 510 -3.01 -1.80 24.52
C MET A 510 -3.26 -0.38 25.04
N ASP A 511 -2.83 0.67 24.32
CA ASP A 511 -2.97 2.03 24.83
C ASP A 511 -4.42 2.36 25.18
N ASP A 512 -4.62 3.07 26.30
CA ASP A 512 -5.95 3.43 26.76
C ASP A 512 -6.71 4.28 25.73
N GLU A 513 -6.04 5.11 24.93
CA GLU A 513 -6.69 5.85 23.83
C GLU A 513 -7.20 4.91 22.72
N ALA A 514 -6.49 3.81 22.47
CA ALA A 514 -6.91 2.79 21.51
C ALA A 514 -8.08 1.93 22.02
N ARG A 515 -8.20 1.75 23.33
CA ARG A 515 -9.16 0.82 23.98
C ARG A 515 -10.35 1.49 24.65
N GLU A 516 -10.24 2.76 25.02
CA GLU A 516 -11.31 3.46 25.73
C GLU A 516 -12.61 3.49 24.89
N PRO A 517 -13.78 3.32 25.53
CA PRO A 517 -15.07 3.46 24.86
C PRO A 517 -15.33 4.90 24.37
N ALA A 518 -14.81 5.90 25.10
CA ALA A 518 -15.00 7.32 24.76
C ALA A 518 -14.44 7.68 23.36
N GLY A 519 -13.44 6.96 22.87
CA GLY A 519 -12.90 7.12 21.52
C GLY A 519 -13.93 6.85 20.42
N LEU A 520 -14.91 5.97 20.66
CA LEU A 520 -15.91 5.59 19.65
C LEU A 520 -16.80 6.76 19.23
N THR A 521 -17.07 7.69 20.14
CA THR A 521 -17.91 8.86 19.87
C THR A 521 -17.11 10.09 19.44
N LYS A 522 -15.78 10.07 19.53
CA LYS A 522 -14.92 11.19 19.11
C LYS A 522 -14.87 11.25 17.57
N PRO A 523 -15.21 12.41 16.95
CA PRO A 523 -15.12 12.55 15.49
C PRO A 523 -13.69 12.44 14.93
N SER A 524 -12.70 12.79 15.75
CA SER A 524 -11.28 12.79 15.39
C SER A 524 -10.58 11.44 15.54
N PHE A 525 -11.24 10.45 16.14
CA PHE A 525 -10.66 9.14 16.42
C PHE A 525 -11.05 8.11 15.36
N GLY A 526 -10.10 7.24 15.06
CA GLY A 526 -10.18 6.25 13.99
C GLY A 526 -9.38 6.66 12.75
N LYS A 527 -9.56 5.89 11.67
CA LYS A 527 -8.94 6.10 10.36
C LYS A 527 -9.80 5.54 9.25
N LEU A 528 -9.62 6.01 8.03
CA LEU A 528 -10.25 5.36 6.89
C LEU A 528 -9.56 4.00 6.63
N ARG A 529 -10.36 2.93 6.47
CA ARG A 529 -9.86 1.61 6.06
C ARG A 529 -9.35 1.70 4.63
N GLU A 530 -8.13 1.27 4.39
CA GLU A 530 -7.55 1.23 3.05
C GLU A 530 -8.29 0.24 2.13
N PRO A 531 -8.49 0.55 0.84
CA PRO A 531 -9.21 -0.34 -0.08
C PRO A 531 -8.69 -1.78 -0.12
N MET A 532 -7.36 -1.99 -0.09
CA MET A 532 -6.79 -3.34 -0.07
C MET A 532 -7.18 -4.12 1.20
N LEU A 533 -7.21 -3.44 2.35
CA LEU A 533 -7.56 -4.05 3.63
C LEU A 533 -9.02 -4.46 3.69
N ARG A 534 -9.92 -3.74 3.00
CA ARG A 534 -11.34 -4.10 2.88
C ARG A 534 -11.52 -5.44 2.16
N LEU A 535 -10.75 -5.67 1.08
CA LEU A 535 -10.76 -6.95 0.38
C LEU A 535 -10.18 -8.08 1.24
N VAL A 536 -9.05 -7.84 1.93
CA VAL A 536 -8.44 -8.83 2.84
C VAL A 536 -9.39 -9.17 3.99
N GLN A 537 -10.04 -8.16 4.58
CA GLN A 537 -11.01 -8.36 5.66
C GLN A 537 -12.18 -9.23 5.20
N TRP A 538 -12.78 -8.93 4.04
CA TRP A 538 -13.82 -9.78 3.45
C TRP A 538 -13.33 -11.22 3.27
N ALA A 539 -12.17 -11.40 2.64
CA ALA A 539 -11.63 -12.71 2.34
C ALA A 539 -11.44 -13.56 3.59
N ARG A 540 -10.86 -12.98 4.65
CA ARG A 540 -10.60 -13.68 5.91
C ARG A 540 -11.88 -13.91 6.73
N THR A 541 -12.74 -12.90 6.84
CA THR A 541 -13.97 -12.97 7.65
C THR A 541 -14.90 -14.09 7.16
N PHE A 542 -14.99 -14.26 5.84
CA PHE A 542 -15.89 -15.23 5.22
C PHE A 542 -15.18 -16.50 4.72
N GLY A 543 -13.89 -16.68 5.00
CA GLY A 543 -13.17 -17.93 4.68
C GLY A 543 -13.03 -18.20 3.18
N VAL A 544 -12.57 -17.21 2.42
CA VAL A 544 -12.24 -17.36 1.00
C VAL A 544 -11.16 -18.42 0.80
N ASN A 545 -11.35 -19.25 -0.22
CA ASN A 545 -10.42 -20.29 -0.63
C ASN A 545 -10.17 -20.23 -2.15
N SER A 546 -9.02 -20.71 -2.60
CA SER A 546 -8.69 -20.97 -4.00
C SER A 546 -8.66 -22.49 -4.19
N GLN A 547 -9.52 -23.02 -5.07
CA GLN A 547 -9.61 -24.45 -5.36
C GLN A 547 -8.28 -24.99 -5.90
N TYR A 548 -7.57 -24.20 -6.71
CA TYR A 548 -6.34 -24.62 -7.36
C TYR A 548 -5.06 -24.06 -6.72
N GLY A 549 -5.19 -23.10 -5.80
CA GLY A 549 -4.11 -22.64 -4.94
C GLY A 549 -3.11 -21.67 -5.58
N TYR A 550 -3.36 -21.17 -6.80
CA TYR A 550 -2.49 -20.18 -7.46
C TYR A 550 -2.82 -18.73 -7.14
N TRP A 551 -3.97 -18.46 -6.51
CA TRP A 551 -4.33 -17.12 -6.02
C TRP A 551 -4.11 -16.02 -7.06
N LYS A 552 -4.56 -16.23 -8.31
CA LYS A 552 -4.35 -15.32 -9.44
C LYS A 552 -5.14 -14.00 -9.32
N ILE A 553 -4.77 -13.21 -8.32
CA ILE A 553 -5.23 -11.84 -8.09
C ILE A 553 -4.09 -10.93 -8.56
N GLY A 554 -4.22 -10.38 -9.77
CA GLY A 554 -3.24 -9.46 -10.31
C GLY A 554 -3.34 -8.06 -9.69
N ASP A 555 -2.68 -7.10 -10.33
CA ASP A 555 -2.71 -5.69 -9.93
C ASP A 555 -4.15 -5.16 -9.78
N THR A 556 -4.41 -4.51 -8.65
CA THR A 556 -5.70 -3.88 -8.31
C THR A 556 -5.64 -2.36 -8.23
N SER A 557 -4.55 -1.75 -8.70
CA SER A 557 -4.29 -0.30 -8.63
C SER A 557 -5.17 0.54 -9.57
N SER A 558 -5.94 -0.07 -10.49
CA SER A 558 -6.83 0.67 -11.38
C SER A 558 -7.97 1.34 -10.62
N ALA A 559 -8.02 2.68 -10.64
CA ALA A 559 -9.10 3.46 -10.03
C ALA A 559 -10.42 3.40 -10.79
N GLY A 560 -10.39 3.06 -12.08
CA GLY A 560 -11.59 2.96 -12.92
C GLY A 560 -12.31 1.61 -12.85
N SER A 561 -11.63 0.54 -12.43
CA SER A 561 -12.20 -0.82 -12.47
C SER A 561 -11.91 -1.70 -11.25
N ARG A 562 -11.06 -1.25 -10.31
CA ARG A 562 -10.59 -2.05 -9.17
C ARG A 562 -10.53 -1.24 -7.88
N LEU A 563 -9.49 -1.41 -7.06
CA LEU A 563 -9.41 -0.91 -5.68
C LEU A 563 -8.66 0.42 -5.56
N SER A 564 -8.07 0.96 -6.64
CA SER A 564 -7.12 2.08 -6.61
C SER A 564 -5.87 1.84 -5.75
N GLN A 565 -5.63 0.58 -5.34
CA GLN A 565 -4.56 0.23 -4.41
C GLN A 565 -4.29 -1.26 -4.49
N SER A 566 -3.02 -1.66 -4.59
CA SER A 566 -2.60 -3.07 -4.56
C SER A 566 -1.38 -3.22 -3.65
N PRO A 567 -1.31 -4.26 -2.78
CA PRO A 567 -0.16 -4.48 -1.92
C PRO A 567 1.16 -4.49 -2.70
N LEU A 568 2.20 -3.85 -2.16
CA LEU A 568 3.54 -3.78 -2.76
C LEU A 568 3.62 -3.10 -4.15
N ARG A 569 2.57 -2.36 -4.55
CA ARG A 569 2.52 -1.55 -5.78
C ARG A 569 2.38 -0.06 -5.50
N SER A 570 3.19 0.41 -4.55
CA SER A 570 3.17 1.83 -4.21
C SER A 570 3.52 2.71 -5.42
N PRO A 571 2.77 3.79 -5.70
CA PRO A 571 3.00 4.61 -6.89
C PRO A 571 4.28 5.47 -6.79
N SER A 572 4.82 5.66 -5.59
CA SER A 572 6.06 6.42 -5.37
C SER A 572 6.74 6.02 -4.06
N VAL A 573 7.94 6.54 -3.82
CA VAL A 573 8.66 6.40 -2.53
C VAL A 573 7.86 6.94 -1.33
N PHE A 574 6.92 7.88 -1.56
CA PHE A 574 6.06 8.48 -0.53
C PHE A 574 4.84 7.62 -0.14
N ASN A 575 4.86 6.36 -0.55
CA ASN A 575 3.76 5.42 -0.42
C ASN A 575 2.49 5.80 -1.26
N PHE A 576 1.35 5.12 -1.03
CA PHE A 576 0.03 5.41 -1.61
C PHE A 576 -0.54 6.77 -1.18
N PHE A 577 -0.17 7.23 0.01
CA PHE A 577 -0.65 8.46 0.61
C PHE A 577 0.37 9.03 1.59
N ARG A 578 0.36 10.35 1.77
CA ARG A 578 1.26 11.06 2.67
C ARG A 578 0.75 10.94 4.12
N PRO A 579 1.59 10.58 5.11
CA PRO A 579 1.19 10.51 6.52
C PRO A 579 0.60 11.82 7.10
N GLY A 580 0.95 12.96 6.48
CA GLY A 580 0.45 14.29 6.82
C GLY A 580 -0.66 14.81 5.92
N TYR A 581 -1.27 14.00 5.05
CA TYR A 581 -2.30 14.48 4.14
C TYR A 581 -3.55 14.94 4.91
N VAL A 582 -4.01 16.15 4.58
CA VAL A 582 -5.20 16.79 5.12
C VAL A 582 -6.18 17.01 3.96
N PRO A 583 -7.37 16.39 3.96
CA PRO A 583 -8.35 16.59 2.89
C PRO A 583 -8.80 18.06 2.83
N PRO A 584 -8.59 18.77 1.70
CA PRO A 584 -8.89 20.20 1.60
C PRO A 584 -10.40 20.46 1.71
N SER A 585 -10.77 21.67 2.14
CA SER A 585 -12.17 22.12 2.22
C SER A 585 -13.08 21.23 3.09
N THR A 586 -12.52 20.63 4.15
CA THR A 586 -13.25 19.79 5.11
C THR A 586 -13.18 20.32 6.54
N ALA A 587 -14.03 19.80 7.42
CA ALA A 587 -13.92 20.04 8.87
C ALA A 587 -12.56 19.56 9.44
N LEU A 588 -11.97 18.51 8.85
CA LEU A 588 -10.63 18.03 9.22
C LEU A 588 -9.57 19.07 8.92
N ALA A 589 -9.62 19.72 7.75
CA ALA A 589 -8.71 20.82 7.42
C ALA A 589 -8.84 22.00 8.38
N THR A 590 -10.07 22.36 8.74
CA THR A 590 -10.33 23.43 9.72
C THR A 590 -9.75 23.09 11.11
N ALA A 591 -9.78 21.81 11.48
CA ALA A 591 -9.24 21.31 12.74
C ALA A 591 -7.75 20.96 12.69
N GLY A 592 -7.07 21.13 11.54
CA GLY A 592 -5.67 20.71 11.36
C GLY A 592 -5.44 19.20 11.50
N GLN A 593 -6.48 18.39 11.27
CA GLN A 593 -6.44 16.93 11.42
C GLN A 593 -6.08 16.25 10.11
N VAL A 594 -5.20 15.26 10.21
CA VAL A 594 -4.77 14.47 9.05
C VAL A 594 -5.72 13.31 8.83
N ALA A 595 -5.90 12.92 7.58
CA ALA A 595 -6.65 11.72 7.21
C ALA A 595 -5.97 11.09 5.98
N PRO A 596 -4.81 10.44 6.18
CA PRO A 596 -3.90 10.07 5.09
C PRO A 596 -4.57 9.31 3.95
N GLU A 597 -5.33 8.29 4.27
CA GLU A 597 -5.95 7.37 3.31
C GLU A 597 -7.00 8.05 2.43
N PHE A 598 -7.54 9.22 2.81
CA PHE A 598 -8.44 9.99 1.96
C PHE A 598 -7.76 10.53 0.70
N GLN A 599 -6.43 10.54 0.62
CA GLN A 599 -5.71 10.90 -0.61
C GLN A 599 -6.03 9.94 -1.78
N LEU A 600 -6.48 8.71 -1.47
CA LEU A 600 -6.93 7.73 -2.46
C LEU A 600 -8.39 7.89 -2.87
N VAL A 601 -9.15 8.77 -2.19
CA VAL A 601 -10.59 8.89 -2.36
C VAL A 601 -10.93 9.98 -3.37
N ASN A 602 -11.55 9.56 -4.46
CA ASN A 602 -12.18 10.38 -5.50
C ASN A 602 -13.42 9.68 -6.07
N GLU A 603 -14.18 10.37 -6.91
CA GLU A 603 -15.46 9.90 -7.47
C GLU A 603 -15.31 8.55 -8.18
N SER A 604 -14.24 8.37 -8.97
CA SER A 604 -13.96 7.11 -9.68
C SER A 604 -13.67 5.98 -8.70
N SER A 605 -12.77 6.19 -7.75
CA SER A 605 -12.35 5.17 -6.78
C SER A 605 -13.51 4.64 -5.94
N VAL A 606 -14.46 5.51 -5.55
CA VAL A 606 -15.62 5.13 -4.74
C VAL A 606 -16.58 4.24 -5.53
N GLY A 607 -16.93 4.66 -6.76
CA GLY A 607 -17.81 3.88 -7.62
C GLY A 607 -17.19 2.54 -8.04
N SER A 608 -15.92 2.55 -8.43
CA SER A 608 -15.21 1.36 -8.89
C SER A 608 -14.95 0.35 -7.78
N TYR A 609 -14.68 0.80 -6.54
CA TYR A 609 -14.61 -0.08 -5.37
C TYR A 609 -15.92 -0.86 -5.17
N LEU A 610 -17.07 -0.17 -5.20
CA LEU A 610 -18.37 -0.82 -5.01
C LEU A 610 -18.69 -1.81 -6.13
N ASN A 611 -18.43 -1.43 -7.38
CA ASN A 611 -18.63 -2.30 -8.54
C ASN A 611 -17.74 -3.56 -8.48
N TYR A 612 -16.46 -3.37 -8.14
CA TYR A 612 -15.51 -4.46 -7.99
C TYR A 612 -15.94 -5.41 -6.85
N MET A 613 -16.23 -4.86 -5.66
CA MET A 613 -16.62 -5.68 -4.51
C MET A 613 -17.97 -6.37 -4.72
N GLN A 614 -18.94 -5.77 -5.41
CA GLN A 614 -20.21 -6.42 -5.72
C GLN A 614 -20.01 -7.74 -6.46
N GLY A 615 -19.17 -7.74 -7.50
CA GLY A 615 -18.85 -8.95 -8.28
C GLY A 615 -18.07 -9.97 -7.44
N VAL A 616 -17.04 -9.51 -6.72
CA VAL A 616 -16.17 -10.35 -5.90
C VAL A 616 -16.93 -11.01 -4.75
N ILE A 617 -17.76 -10.28 -4.02
CA ILE A 617 -18.58 -10.82 -2.93
C ILE A 617 -19.53 -11.88 -3.48
N ARG A 618 -20.20 -11.59 -4.60
CA ARG A 618 -21.26 -12.46 -5.12
C ARG A 618 -20.75 -13.75 -5.77
N ASN A 619 -19.66 -13.65 -6.51
CA ASN A 619 -19.19 -14.73 -7.38
C ASN A 619 -17.80 -15.24 -7.01
N GLY A 620 -16.97 -14.43 -6.35
CA GLY A 620 -15.54 -14.62 -6.22
C GLY A 620 -14.76 -13.97 -7.35
N ILE A 621 -13.46 -14.29 -7.44
CA ILE A 621 -12.57 -13.79 -8.49
C ILE A 621 -12.46 -14.84 -9.59
N TYR A 622 -12.80 -14.42 -10.81
CA TYR A 622 -12.67 -15.24 -12.00
C TYR A 622 -11.20 -15.37 -12.38
N VAL A 623 -10.75 -16.59 -12.59
CA VAL A 623 -9.38 -16.92 -12.92
C VAL A 623 -9.32 -17.71 -14.21
N ASN A 624 -8.47 -17.24 -15.12
CA ASN A 624 -8.07 -18.00 -16.30
C ASN A 624 -6.93 -18.95 -15.94
N TYR A 625 -7.02 -20.18 -16.44
CA TYR A 625 -6.07 -21.26 -16.21
C TYR A 625 -5.75 -21.46 -14.74
N PRO A 626 -6.76 -21.66 -13.87
CA PRO A 626 -6.52 -21.62 -12.44
C PRO A 626 -5.63 -22.75 -11.95
N ASP A 627 -5.48 -23.84 -12.71
CA ASP A 627 -4.70 -25.04 -12.36
C ASP A 627 -3.22 -25.01 -12.76
N ILE A 628 -2.77 -23.95 -13.43
CA ILE A 628 -1.38 -23.77 -13.87
C ILE A 628 -0.90 -22.33 -13.61
N PRO A 629 0.41 -22.09 -13.42
CA PRO A 629 0.90 -20.76 -13.02
C PRO A 629 0.79 -19.71 -14.13
N GLN A 630 0.90 -20.09 -15.40
CA GLN A 630 0.80 -19.21 -16.57
C GLN A 630 -0.63 -19.12 -17.13
N ASN A 631 -0.89 -18.10 -17.94
CA ASN A 631 -2.03 -18.07 -18.85
C ASN A 631 -1.57 -18.60 -20.21
N SER A 632 -2.05 -19.78 -20.65
CA SER A 632 -1.52 -20.45 -21.84
C SER A 632 -2.15 -20.00 -23.16
N GLY A 633 -3.20 -19.16 -23.13
CA GLY A 633 -3.89 -18.68 -24.34
C GLY A 633 -4.72 -19.73 -25.09
N THR A 634 -4.76 -20.97 -24.61
CA THR A 634 -5.58 -22.07 -25.16
C THR A 634 -6.91 -22.21 -24.41
N ASP A 635 -7.94 -22.86 -24.95
CA ASP A 635 -9.13 -23.10 -24.13
C ASP A 635 -8.80 -23.95 -22.90
N ASN A 636 -9.23 -23.49 -21.71
CA ASN A 636 -9.11 -24.23 -20.47
C ASN A 636 -10.50 -24.39 -19.84
N SER A 637 -10.97 -25.63 -19.79
CA SER A 637 -12.29 -25.99 -19.24
C SER A 637 -12.43 -25.68 -17.74
N LYS A 638 -11.32 -25.41 -17.04
CA LYS A 638 -11.28 -25.03 -15.63
C LYS A 638 -11.39 -23.52 -15.41
N ASN A 639 -11.45 -22.70 -16.46
CA ASN A 639 -11.69 -21.26 -16.32
C ASN A 639 -12.99 -21.01 -15.55
N GLY A 640 -12.92 -20.14 -14.54
CA GLY A 640 -14.06 -19.94 -13.64
C GLY A 640 -13.72 -19.13 -12.39
N TYR A 641 -14.72 -18.97 -11.53
CA TYR A 641 -14.52 -18.39 -10.19
C TYR A 641 -13.81 -19.39 -9.29
N ASP A 642 -12.48 -19.22 -9.17
CA ASP A 642 -11.58 -20.05 -8.35
C ASP A 642 -11.49 -19.54 -6.91
N ILE A 643 -11.28 -18.23 -6.74
CA ILE A 643 -11.05 -17.62 -5.43
C ILE A 643 -12.37 -17.09 -4.89
N LYS A 644 -13.03 -17.87 -4.04
CA LYS A 644 -14.41 -17.61 -3.59
C LYS A 644 -14.68 -18.16 -2.20
N THR A 645 -15.84 -17.84 -1.65
CA THR A 645 -16.37 -18.41 -0.41
C THR A 645 -17.80 -18.90 -0.62
N THR A 646 -18.22 -19.89 0.17
CA THR A 646 -19.59 -20.44 0.21
C THR A 646 -20.46 -19.78 1.28
N TYR A 647 -19.89 -18.91 2.13
CA TYR A 647 -20.59 -18.23 3.22
C TYR A 647 -21.40 -19.16 4.15
N PRO A 648 -20.81 -20.24 4.68
CA PRO A 648 -21.58 -21.29 5.36
C PRO A 648 -22.31 -20.78 6.60
N ASN A 649 -21.69 -19.87 7.36
CA ASN A 649 -22.29 -19.30 8.57
C ASN A 649 -23.42 -18.32 8.25
N GLU A 650 -23.26 -17.52 7.21
CA GLU A 650 -24.27 -16.56 6.77
C GLU A 650 -25.43 -17.28 6.08
N MET A 651 -25.16 -18.41 5.41
CA MET A 651 -26.18 -19.28 4.84
C MET A 651 -27.11 -19.86 5.91
N ALA A 652 -26.58 -20.18 7.09
CA ALA A 652 -27.39 -20.62 8.24
C ALA A 652 -28.33 -19.52 8.77
N LEU A 653 -28.00 -18.24 8.55
CA LEU A 653 -28.79 -17.09 9.00
C LEU A 653 -29.64 -16.46 7.89
N VAL A 654 -29.55 -16.93 6.64
CA VAL A 654 -30.04 -16.19 5.46
C VAL A 654 -31.55 -15.90 5.46
N ALA A 655 -32.35 -16.71 6.17
CA ALA A 655 -33.79 -16.48 6.32
C ALA A 655 -34.09 -15.33 7.31
N ASP A 656 -33.20 -15.07 8.26
CA ASP A 656 -33.30 -14.03 9.27
C ASP A 656 -32.37 -12.85 8.89
N ALA A 657 -32.96 -11.86 8.23
CA ALA A 657 -32.22 -10.68 7.79
C ALA A 657 -31.63 -9.88 8.96
N ASP A 658 -32.29 -9.84 10.12
CA ASP A 658 -31.80 -9.08 11.28
C ASP A 658 -30.58 -9.78 11.89
N ALA A 659 -30.64 -11.10 12.07
CA ALA A 659 -29.52 -11.89 12.57
C ALA A 659 -28.32 -11.87 11.61
N LEU A 660 -28.58 -11.92 10.29
CA LEU A 660 -27.54 -11.80 9.27
C LEU A 660 -26.82 -10.46 9.36
N VAL A 661 -27.55 -9.34 9.44
CA VAL A 661 -26.95 -8.00 9.57
C VAL A 661 -26.22 -7.86 10.90
N ALA A 662 -26.78 -8.35 12.00
CA ALA A 662 -26.13 -8.31 13.31
C ALA A 662 -24.78 -9.04 13.32
N ARG A 663 -24.71 -10.21 12.70
CA ARG A 663 -23.45 -10.97 12.55
C ARG A 663 -22.41 -10.20 11.74
N ILE A 664 -22.80 -9.68 10.57
CA ILE A 664 -21.88 -8.93 9.70
C ILE A 664 -21.40 -7.65 10.39
N ASN A 665 -22.29 -6.95 11.10
CA ASN A 665 -21.95 -5.77 11.91
C ASN A 665 -20.90 -6.11 12.97
N LEU A 666 -21.07 -7.21 13.72
CA LEU A 666 -20.08 -7.62 14.72
C LEU A 666 -18.72 -7.92 14.10
N LEU A 667 -18.67 -8.74 13.05
CA LEU A 667 -17.39 -9.23 12.50
C LEU A 667 -16.67 -8.18 11.65
N MET A 668 -17.41 -7.32 10.94
CA MET A 668 -16.81 -6.34 10.03
C MET A 668 -16.66 -4.94 10.65
N CYS A 669 -17.57 -4.58 11.55
CA CYS A 669 -17.65 -3.23 12.14
C CYS A 669 -17.50 -3.23 13.66
N ALA A 670 -17.25 -4.38 14.30
CA ALA A 670 -17.22 -4.49 15.76
C ALA A 670 -18.51 -3.98 16.44
N GLY A 671 -19.66 -4.11 15.78
CA GLY A 671 -20.95 -3.64 16.28
C GLY A 671 -21.21 -2.14 16.11
N GLN A 672 -20.34 -1.40 15.40
CA GLN A 672 -20.37 0.06 15.33
C GLN A 672 -21.32 0.64 14.27
N LEU A 673 -22.06 -0.16 13.51
CA LEU A 673 -23.15 0.38 12.69
C LEU A 673 -24.23 0.99 13.59
N SER A 674 -24.69 2.19 13.25
CA SER A 674 -25.81 2.84 13.93
C SER A 674 -27.09 2.01 13.82
N ALA A 675 -27.97 2.13 14.81
CA ALA A 675 -29.28 1.49 14.78
C ALA A 675 -30.09 1.84 13.52
N ALA A 676 -29.94 3.08 13.02
CA ALA A 676 -30.55 3.54 11.77
C ALA A 676 -30.02 2.77 10.55
N ASN A 677 -28.70 2.60 10.42
CA ASN A 677 -28.11 1.85 9.31
C ASN A 677 -28.38 0.35 9.41
N ILE A 678 -28.36 -0.24 10.62
CA ILE A 678 -28.76 -1.64 10.83
C ILE A 678 -30.19 -1.85 10.32
N LYS A 679 -31.12 -0.99 10.73
CA LYS A 679 -32.53 -1.07 10.30
C LYS A 679 -32.67 -0.87 8.78
N LEU A 680 -32.00 0.13 8.21
CA LEU A 680 -32.05 0.41 6.78
C LEU A 680 -31.59 -0.79 5.95
N ILE A 681 -30.48 -1.41 6.33
CA ILE A 681 -29.94 -2.59 5.64
C ILE A 681 -30.90 -3.76 5.80
N ALA A 682 -31.37 -4.05 7.03
CA ALA A 682 -32.26 -5.18 7.27
C ALA A 682 -33.60 -5.05 6.53
N ASP A 683 -34.19 -3.85 6.50
CA ASP A 683 -35.44 -3.59 5.75
C ASP A 683 -35.23 -3.78 4.24
N ALA A 684 -34.10 -3.30 3.71
CA ALA A 684 -33.75 -3.52 2.29
C ALA A 684 -33.63 -5.02 1.96
N LEU A 685 -33.04 -5.83 2.85
CA LEU A 685 -32.95 -7.29 2.66
C LEU A 685 -34.29 -8.00 2.77
N LYS A 686 -35.23 -7.48 3.58
CA LYS A 686 -36.60 -8.00 3.76
C LYS A 686 -37.51 -7.68 2.57
N ALA A 687 -37.17 -6.69 1.74
CA ALA A 687 -37.96 -6.33 0.55
C ALA A 687 -38.13 -7.49 -0.45
N THR A 688 -37.15 -8.40 -0.51
CA THR A 688 -37.25 -9.65 -1.28
C THR A 688 -37.36 -10.83 -0.32
N PRO A 689 -38.48 -11.58 -0.30
CA PRO A 689 -38.62 -12.75 0.56
C PRO A 689 -37.59 -13.84 0.22
N VAL A 690 -36.86 -14.30 1.23
CA VAL A 690 -35.97 -15.48 1.13
C VAL A 690 -36.29 -16.40 2.30
N THR A 691 -36.54 -17.66 1.98
CA THR A 691 -36.91 -18.71 2.94
C THR A 691 -35.94 -19.89 2.84
N ALA A 692 -36.09 -20.88 3.71
CA ALA A 692 -35.35 -22.13 3.61
C ALA A 692 -35.54 -22.84 2.26
N ALA A 693 -36.69 -22.67 1.61
CA ALA A 693 -37.01 -23.27 0.31
C ALA A 693 -36.48 -22.47 -0.89
N SER A 694 -36.00 -21.24 -0.70
CA SER A 694 -35.42 -20.43 -1.77
C SER A 694 -34.18 -21.11 -2.36
N THR A 695 -33.95 -20.91 -3.66
CA THR A 695 -32.76 -21.42 -4.35
C THR A 695 -31.48 -20.86 -3.73
N GLU A 696 -30.37 -21.59 -3.85
CA GLU A 696 -29.07 -21.12 -3.35
C GLU A 696 -28.65 -19.79 -3.97
N ALA A 697 -28.96 -19.57 -5.24
CA ALA A 697 -28.65 -18.30 -5.91
C ALA A 697 -29.38 -17.11 -5.27
N VAL A 698 -30.64 -17.28 -4.87
CA VAL A 698 -31.43 -16.25 -4.19
C VAL A 698 -30.91 -16.00 -2.78
N LYS A 699 -30.57 -17.07 -2.04
CA LYS A 699 -29.94 -16.96 -0.71
C LYS A 699 -28.62 -16.21 -0.78
N LEU A 700 -27.77 -16.56 -1.75
CA LEU A 700 -26.47 -15.92 -1.96
C LEU A 700 -26.60 -14.46 -2.41
N ASN A 701 -27.64 -14.09 -3.17
CA ASN A 701 -27.93 -12.68 -3.46
C ASN A 701 -28.18 -11.87 -2.18
N ARG A 702 -28.95 -12.41 -1.22
CA ARG A 702 -29.22 -11.74 0.05
C ARG A 702 -27.95 -11.58 0.90
N ILE A 703 -27.13 -12.62 1.00
CA ILE A 703 -25.84 -12.55 1.72
C ILE A 703 -24.92 -11.50 1.08
N ALA A 704 -24.79 -11.53 -0.25
CA ALA A 704 -23.95 -10.58 -0.97
C ALA A 704 -24.45 -9.13 -0.80
N ALA A 705 -25.76 -8.91 -0.84
CA ALA A 705 -26.36 -7.60 -0.59
C ALA A 705 -26.07 -7.12 0.85
N ALA A 706 -26.22 -7.99 1.85
CA ALA A 706 -25.94 -7.64 3.25
C ALA A 706 -24.48 -7.20 3.43
N ILE A 707 -23.53 -7.98 2.91
CA ILE A 707 -22.10 -7.66 3.00
C ILE A 707 -21.78 -6.37 2.23
N LEU A 708 -22.27 -6.23 1.00
CA LEU A 708 -21.99 -5.05 0.17
C LEU A 708 -22.53 -3.76 0.80
N LEU A 709 -23.75 -3.79 1.34
CA LEU A 709 -24.36 -2.61 1.99
C LEU A 709 -23.59 -2.21 3.26
N VAL A 710 -23.13 -3.18 4.05
CA VAL A 710 -22.20 -2.89 5.16
C VAL A 710 -20.91 -2.30 4.63
N MET A 711 -20.29 -2.92 3.61
CA MET A 711 -19.03 -2.48 3.02
C MET A 711 -19.09 -1.10 2.32
N ALA A 712 -20.29 -0.63 2.00
CA ALA A 712 -20.57 0.69 1.45
C ALA A 712 -20.81 1.77 2.52
N SER A 713 -21.10 1.37 3.76
CA SER A 713 -21.43 2.31 4.83
C SER A 713 -20.21 3.08 5.33
N ALA A 714 -20.38 4.38 5.63
CA ALA A 714 -19.30 5.20 6.19
C ALA A 714 -18.78 4.63 7.53
N GLU A 715 -19.65 4.02 8.33
CA GLU A 715 -19.33 3.38 9.61
C GLU A 715 -18.47 2.11 9.45
N TYR A 716 -18.56 1.41 8.32
CA TYR A 716 -17.57 0.40 7.93
C TYR A 716 -16.34 1.01 7.26
N LEU A 717 -16.44 2.11 6.54
CA LEU A 717 -15.26 2.69 5.91
C LEU A 717 -14.32 3.29 6.94
N VAL A 718 -14.83 3.86 8.04
CA VAL A 718 -14.05 4.39 9.15
C VAL A 718 -13.83 3.33 10.23
N GLN A 719 -12.58 2.99 10.49
CA GLN A 719 -12.17 2.06 11.54
C GLN A 719 -11.89 2.82 12.84
N LYS A 720 -12.60 2.46 13.91
CA LYS A 720 -12.35 2.94 15.28
C LYS A 720 -12.14 1.78 16.23
#